data_AF-A0A9E5WWY1-F1
#
_entry.id   AF-A0A9E5WWY1-F1
#
_cell.length_a   1.000
_cell.length_b   1.000
_cell.length_c   1.000
_cell.angle_alpha   90.00
_cell.angle_beta   90.00
_cell.angle_gamma   90.00
#
_symmetry.space_group_name_H-M   'P 1'
#
loop_
_entity.id
_entity.type
_entity.pdbx_description
1 polymer ?
#
loop_
_entity_poly.entity_id
_entity_poly.type
_entity_poly.pdbx_seq_one_letter_code
_entity_poly.pdbx_strand_id
1 'polypeptide(L)'
;YELTGSHLQPVLDTLRWLKHETDVWFEITNLVIPDANDSPDELRRLCDWILENLGDDVPVHFTAFHPDFRMRDRPPTPHSTLVAARQIALDAGIRYAYVGNVYDVERESTYCGSCGKLVIERNRYVLGTYALNGNRCRWCGEVIPGRFEDRPGDWGSKRMPVDMRQFARKREHDKREQDWEVTAEALRQATEMLKSQSQPPQSSPSGSGNPKSSSSGGTATMSNDAPTQVELSEEQKQVVLRAAAEYVRAAACKERPNPPDLEAAGVARVPVSGTFVSLKRRGQLRSCCGNFGRSMPLQEALQEAAHRTATSDPRFPPISPSELPYLDMEVWLLFAPELIRERGEDRVQAVTVGRHGLQIIRGANRGLLLPGVPVDHGWDSRQFLEQVCVKAGLPTSAWREDDTILYRFQGEVIRGRVEAPPEATATRRLLSDGELQRYTQYCRDNIAAMLRGATPLYYCEGVSDANVNGVIVMASMPEARQDLNVWRLAIKNCMPLQSTLFSLCEDMANAVRRRGWMSGRYRLDIAIAYDPTMHGTVASPDLEGIDTSRRALVVFDRSRSGVAFDASSRPEDVLTIAAEAAQVSDPEFAPVYSLAIQSTRPQFTLSSAPRPTGGASVRPPAVAGAFYPGTAAEIDRMLDQMLEPDVTPRPCHAVMVPHAGWRYSGRLAAQTLQRVQFPSTVIAFGPKHTAPGVDWAIAPHHRWSLPGREVDSDFELARRIAEAVPELQLDAAAHQQEHSLEVQLPIIARLAPQTRVIGIVIGGGSLDRCDQCAEHLAELLRGLDEKPLLLISTDMSHYVSESEARRLDALALAELDRLDPDALFQTVRKHRISMCGVLPAVIVLKTLQKLDLLHECEPVGYTTSAEASGDTSRVVGYAGRIFR
;
A
#
# COMPACT_ATOMS: atom_id res chain seq x y z
N TYR A 1 -30.84 -21.20 4.79
CA TYR A 1 -30.75 -20.68 3.41
C TYR A 1 -30.50 -19.17 3.40
N GLU A 2 -31.46 -18.33 3.81
CA GLU A 2 -31.43 -16.86 3.60
C GLU A 2 -30.12 -16.14 4.00
N LEU A 3 -29.48 -16.52 5.11
CA LEU A 3 -28.26 -15.85 5.59
C LEU A 3 -26.94 -16.40 5.02
N THR A 4 -26.92 -17.62 4.47
CA THR A 4 -25.67 -18.35 4.14
C THR A 4 -25.68 -19.03 2.76
N GLY A 5 -26.77 -18.91 2.00
CA GLY A 5 -26.99 -19.63 0.73
C GLY A 5 -27.03 -21.16 0.87
N SER A 6 -26.96 -21.69 2.09
CA SER A 6 -26.72 -23.11 2.38
C SER A 6 -27.95 -23.80 2.97
N HIS A 7 -28.01 -25.12 2.81
CA HIS A 7 -29.03 -25.99 3.40
C HIS A 7 -28.45 -26.74 4.61
N LEU A 8 -29.25 -26.91 5.67
CA LEU A 8 -28.82 -27.57 6.90
C LEU A 8 -28.70 -29.09 6.74
N GLN A 9 -29.64 -29.72 6.03
CA GLN A 9 -29.76 -31.19 5.97
C GLN A 9 -28.46 -31.89 5.51
N PRO A 10 -27.75 -31.46 4.44
CA PRO A 10 -26.49 -32.09 4.03
C PRO A 10 -25.39 -32.04 5.11
N VAL A 11 -25.41 -31.04 5.99
CA VAL A 11 -24.46 -30.94 7.12
C VAL A 11 -24.80 -31.98 8.18
N LEU A 12 -26.10 -32.12 8.52
CA LEU A 12 -26.58 -33.13 9.47
C LEU A 12 -26.33 -34.56 8.95
N ASP A 13 -26.49 -34.78 7.64
CA ASP A 13 -26.20 -36.07 6.99
C ASP A 13 -24.70 -36.37 7.00
N THR A 14 -23.86 -35.37 6.71
CA THR A 14 -22.39 -35.50 6.78
C THR A 14 -21.91 -35.81 8.19
N LEU A 15 -22.45 -35.15 9.23
CA LEU A 15 -22.07 -35.41 10.62
C LEU A 15 -22.46 -36.83 11.07
N ARG A 16 -23.63 -37.32 10.66
CA ARG A 16 -24.05 -38.71 10.93
C ARG A 16 -23.16 -39.72 10.22
N TRP A 17 -22.86 -39.49 8.94
CA TRP A 17 -21.93 -40.32 8.18
C TRP A 17 -20.54 -40.37 8.84
N LEU A 18 -19.99 -39.21 9.25
CA LEU A 18 -18.71 -39.14 9.94
C LEU A 18 -18.68 -39.95 11.25
N LYS A 19 -19.75 -39.91 12.06
CA LYS A 19 -19.82 -40.63 13.34
C LYS A 19 -19.96 -42.15 13.18
N HIS A 20 -20.80 -42.59 12.25
CA HIS A 20 -21.24 -43.99 12.18
C HIS A 20 -20.53 -44.82 11.11
N GLU A 21 -20.03 -44.18 10.05
CA GLU A 21 -19.44 -44.85 8.88
C GLU A 21 -17.92 -44.61 8.74
N THR A 22 -17.27 -43.88 9.67
CA THR A 22 -15.84 -43.52 9.56
C THR A 22 -15.08 -43.48 10.90
N ASP A 23 -13.76 -43.69 10.87
CA ASP A 23 -12.84 -43.49 12.01
C ASP A 23 -12.39 -42.02 12.21
N VAL A 24 -13.01 -41.07 11.51
CA VAL A 24 -12.58 -39.65 11.49
C VAL A 24 -12.92 -38.98 12.82
N TRP A 25 -11.90 -38.40 13.48
CA TRP A 25 -12.16 -37.49 14.59
C TRP A 25 -12.66 -36.14 14.06
N PHE A 26 -13.79 -35.67 14.57
CA PHE A 26 -14.38 -34.38 14.21
C PHE A 26 -14.95 -33.69 15.46
N GLU A 27 -15.09 -32.36 15.36
CA GLU A 27 -15.62 -31.50 16.41
C GLU A 27 -16.56 -30.48 15.75
N ILE A 28 -17.67 -30.15 16.41
CA ILE A 28 -18.69 -29.26 15.84
C ILE A 28 -18.39 -27.82 16.27
N THR A 29 -18.44 -26.86 15.35
CA THR A 29 -18.35 -25.43 15.68
C THR A 29 -19.59 -24.69 15.17
N ASN A 30 -20.36 -24.10 16.07
CA ASN A 30 -21.48 -23.23 15.74
C ASN A 30 -21.09 -21.76 15.93
N LEU A 31 -21.24 -20.96 14.87
CA LEU A 31 -21.08 -19.51 14.89
C LEU A 31 -22.37 -18.88 15.41
N VAL A 32 -22.34 -18.29 16.60
CA VAL A 32 -23.53 -17.71 17.24
C VAL A 32 -23.67 -16.26 16.80
N ILE A 33 -24.69 -15.97 15.99
CA ILE A 33 -24.96 -14.67 15.38
C ILE A 33 -26.20 -14.05 16.06
N PRO A 34 -26.11 -12.83 16.61
CA PRO A 34 -27.23 -12.14 17.24
C PRO A 34 -28.44 -11.98 16.32
N ASP A 35 -29.64 -12.16 16.87
CA ASP A 35 -30.92 -12.02 16.16
C ASP A 35 -30.99 -12.93 14.92
N ALA A 36 -30.34 -14.11 14.97
CA ALA A 36 -30.22 -15.02 13.82
C ALA A 36 -30.30 -16.50 14.20
N ASN A 37 -29.48 -16.96 15.14
CA ASN A 37 -29.46 -18.34 15.65
C ASN A 37 -29.12 -18.44 17.14
N ASP A 38 -29.16 -17.31 17.86
CA ASP A 38 -28.80 -17.20 19.28
C ASP A 38 -30.01 -17.19 20.23
N SER A 39 -31.21 -17.46 19.72
CA SER A 39 -32.38 -17.68 20.56
C SER A 39 -32.19 -18.95 21.40
N PRO A 40 -32.48 -18.94 22.72
CA PRO A 40 -32.35 -20.12 23.56
C PRO A 40 -33.05 -21.36 22.99
N ASP A 41 -34.18 -21.17 22.29
CA ASP A 41 -34.97 -22.24 21.68
C ASP A 41 -34.40 -22.82 20.36
N GLU A 42 -33.53 -22.11 19.65
CA GLU A 42 -32.82 -22.65 18.48
C GLU A 42 -31.49 -23.29 18.86
N LEU A 43 -30.75 -22.59 19.72
CA LEU A 43 -29.65 -23.13 20.48
C LEU A 43 -30.04 -24.47 21.11
N ARG A 44 -31.24 -24.54 21.69
CA ARG A 44 -32.01 -25.75 22.03
C ARG A 44 -31.93 -26.83 20.95
N ARG A 45 -32.58 -26.63 19.81
CA ARG A 45 -32.75 -27.65 18.76
C ARG A 45 -31.44 -28.25 18.18
N LEU A 46 -30.28 -27.65 18.40
CA LEU A 46 -29.00 -28.19 17.93
C LEU A 46 -28.51 -29.39 18.78
N CYS A 47 -28.66 -29.36 20.11
CA CYS A 47 -27.87 -30.28 20.95
C CYS A 47 -28.54 -31.58 21.36
N ASP A 48 -29.88 -31.66 21.49
CA ASP A 48 -30.47 -33.00 21.66
C ASP A 48 -30.39 -33.71 20.31
N TRP A 49 -30.46 -33.00 19.18
CA TRP A 49 -30.08 -33.57 17.89
C TRP A 49 -28.65 -34.15 17.90
N ILE A 50 -27.67 -33.44 18.45
CA ILE A 50 -26.29 -33.97 18.63
C ILE A 50 -26.28 -35.20 19.55
N LEU A 51 -26.96 -35.16 20.70
CA LEU A 51 -27.00 -36.28 21.64
C LEU A 51 -27.69 -37.52 21.06
N GLU A 52 -28.85 -37.34 20.40
CA GLU A 52 -29.62 -38.37 19.71
C GLU A 52 -28.86 -39.01 18.55
N ASN A 53 -28.15 -38.21 17.75
CA ASN A 53 -27.58 -38.66 16.46
C ASN A 53 -26.08 -38.92 16.51
N LEU A 54 -25.33 -38.35 17.47
CA LEU A 54 -23.86 -38.39 17.53
C LEU A 54 -23.28 -38.77 18.90
N GLY A 55 -24.06 -38.67 19.99
CA GLY A 55 -23.63 -39.00 21.36
C GLY A 55 -23.11 -37.82 22.18
N ASP A 56 -22.76 -38.08 23.44
CA ASP A 56 -22.35 -37.08 24.44
C ASP A 56 -20.82 -36.83 24.50
N ASP A 57 -20.08 -37.53 23.65
CA ASP A 57 -18.62 -37.57 23.56
C ASP A 57 -18.03 -36.63 22.49
N VAL A 58 -18.84 -36.16 21.53
CA VAL A 58 -18.42 -35.25 20.46
C VAL A 58 -18.31 -33.81 20.98
N PRO A 59 -17.13 -33.15 20.85
CA PRO A 59 -16.98 -31.75 21.24
C PRO A 59 -17.86 -30.79 20.45
N VAL A 60 -18.41 -29.80 21.15
CA VAL A 60 -19.18 -28.70 20.53
C VAL A 60 -18.65 -27.35 20.99
N HIS A 61 -18.21 -26.55 20.03
CA HIS A 61 -17.64 -25.21 20.22
C HIS A 61 -18.63 -24.16 19.78
N PHE A 62 -18.76 -23.12 20.59
CA PHE A 62 -19.68 -22.02 20.30
C PHE A 62 -18.92 -20.71 20.24
N THR A 63 -18.89 -20.13 19.04
CA THR A 63 -17.89 -19.11 18.72
C THR A 63 -18.52 -17.77 18.37
N ALA A 64 -17.87 -16.69 18.81
CA ALA A 64 -18.35 -15.33 18.60
C ALA A 64 -18.29 -14.90 17.12
N PHE A 65 -19.38 -14.31 16.66
CA PHE A 65 -19.48 -13.51 15.44
C PHE A 65 -18.90 -12.11 15.67
N HIS A 66 -18.24 -11.59 14.63
CA HIS A 66 -17.74 -10.23 14.52
C HIS A 66 -18.37 -9.58 13.26
N PRO A 67 -18.94 -8.36 13.33
CA PRO A 67 -19.60 -7.73 12.19
C PRO A 67 -18.57 -7.33 11.13
N ASP A 68 -18.57 -8.03 10.00
CA ASP A 68 -17.49 -7.93 9.03
C ASP A 68 -17.94 -8.28 7.60
N PHE A 69 -17.07 -7.99 6.63
CA PHE A 69 -17.32 -8.20 5.20
C PHE A 69 -18.67 -7.63 4.73
N ARG A 70 -19.69 -8.49 4.52
CA ARG A 70 -21.04 -8.17 4.02
C ARG A 70 -22.14 -8.14 5.09
N MET A 71 -21.89 -8.61 6.33
CA MET A 71 -22.87 -8.61 7.42
C MET A 71 -22.40 -7.67 8.54
N ARG A 72 -22.82 -6.41 8.44
CA ARG A 72 -22.42 -5.28 9.33
C ARG A 72 -23.61 -4.63 10.04
N ASP A 73 -24.79 -5.16 9.79
CA ASP A 73 -26.12 -4.79 10.26
C ASP A 73 -26.44 -5.34 11.66
N ARG A 74 -25.63 -6.28 12.15
CA ARG A 74 -25.76 -6.95 13.45
C ARG A 74 -24.60 -6.60 14.39
N PRO A 75 -24.78 -6.62 15.72
CA PRO A 75 -23.70 -6.46 16.70
C PRO A 75 -22.78 -7.70 16.78
N PRO A 76 -21.57 -7.59 17.37
CA PRO A 76 -20.79 -8.76 17.77
C PRO A 76 -21.54 -9.57 18.84
N THR A 77 -21.31 -10.88 18.91
CA THR A 77 -22.04 -11.74 19.85
C THR A 77 -21.80 -11.33 21.30
N PRO A 78 -22.86 -11.08 22.10
CA PRO A 78 -22.69 -10.76 23.51
C PRO A 78 -21.98 -11.89 24.25
N HIS A 79 -21.00 -11.50 25.05
CA HIS A 79 -20.22 -12.41 25.91
C HIS A 79 -21.13 -13.22 26.84
N SER A 80 -22.32 -12.71 27.22
CA SER A 80 -23.34 -13.36 28.04
C SER A 80 -24.30 -14.29 27.27
N THR A 81 -24.60 -14.00 26.00
CA THR A 81 -25.18 -14.99 25.07
C THR A 81 -24.22 -16.17 24.95
N LEU A 82 -22.91 -15.87 25.00
CA LEU A 82 -21.86 -16.85 25.21
C LEU A 82 -21.61 -17.20 26.70
N VAL A 83 -22.63 -17.24 27.58
CA VAL A 83 -22.63 -17.86 28.95
C VAL A 83 -23.88 -18.71 29.21
N ALA A 84 -25.05 -18.17 28.84
CA ALA A 84 -26.39 -18.64 29.24
C ALA A 84 -26.85 -19.96 28.59
N ALA A 85 -25.94 -20.91 28.46
CA ALA A 85 -25.75 -21.51 27.14
C ALA A 85 -24.91 -22.80 27.16
N ARG A 86 -23.62 -22.75 27.52
CA ARG A 86 -22.82 -23.94 27.83
C ARG A 86 -23.36 -24.59 29.08
N GLN A 87 -23.98 -23.77 29.93
CA GLN A 87 -24.91 -24.24 30.93
C GLN A 87 -25.94 -25.17 30.28
N ILE A 88 -26.78 -24.69 29.35
CA ILE A 88 -27.82 -25.54 28.74
C ILE A 88 -27.26 -26.74 27.94
N ALA A 89 -26.03 -26.66 27.39
CA ALA A 89 -25.35 -27.80 26.76
C ALA A 89 -24.87 -28.87 27.74
N LEU A 90 -24.34 -28.46 28.89
CA LEU A 90 -24.03 -29.36 30.00
C LEU A 90 -25.31 -29.90 30.66
N ASP A 91 -26.37 -29.07 30.76
CA ASP A 91 -27.67 -29.43 31.33
C ASP A 91 -28.42 -30.44 30.43
N ALA A 92 -28.30 -30.33 29.11
CA ALA A 92 -28.80 -31.32 28.14
C ALA A 92 -27.98 -32.63 28.15
N GLY A 93 -26.69 -32.56 28.51
CA GLY A 93 -25.84 -33.72 28.75
C GLY A 93 -24.56 -33.83 27.91
N ILE A 94 -24.23 -32.85 27.06
CA ILE A 94 -22.99 -32.88 26.28
C ILE A 94 -21.79 -32.69 27.22
N ARG A 95 -20.91 -33.69 27.30
CA ARG A 95 -19.78 -33.69 28.25
C ARG A 95 -18.69 -32.66 27.91
N TYR A 96 -18.60 -32.24 26.65
CA TYR A 96 -17.49 -31.46 26.10
C TYR A 96 -17.95 -30.24 25.29
N ALA A 97 -18.67 -29.32 25.95
CA ALA A 97 -19.06 -28.02 25.37
C ALA A 97 -18.05 -26.91 25.70
N TYR A 98 -17.74 -26.05 24.71
CA TYR A 98 -16.66 -25.04 24.75
C TYR A 98 -17.04 -23.69 24.13
N VAL A 99 -16.16 -22.70 24.28
CA VAL A 99 -16.17 -21.43 23.53
C VAL A 99 -15.05 -21.29 22.51
N GLY A 100 -15.32 -20.48 21.49
CA GLY A 100 -14.32 -19.88 20.60
C GLY A 100 -14.44 -18.36 20.47
N ASN A 101 -13.42 -17.74 19.88
CA ASN A 101 -13.29 -16.30 19.55
C ASN A 101 -13.36 -15.28 20.72
N VAL A 102 -13.81 -15.66 21.92
CA VAL A 102 -13.72 -14.85 23.14
C VAL A 102 -12.33 -14.95 23.78
N TYR A 103 -12.23 -14.77 25.09
CA TYR A 103 -11.17 -15.32 25.93
C TYR A 103 -11.91 -15.92 27.13
N ASP A 104 -11.70 -17.19 27.47
CA ASP A 104 -12.29 -17.80 28.67
C ASP A 104 -11.49 -19.04 29.12
N VAL A 105 -10.59 -18.88 30.08
CA VAL A 105 -9.81 -20.01 30.60
C VAL A 105 -10.70 -21.03 31.31
N GLU A 106 -11.83 -20.62 31.90
CA GLU A 106 -12.73 -21.55 32.59
C GLU A 106 -13.44 -22.48 31.59
N ARG A 107 -13.76 -22.04 30.36
CA ARG A 107 -14.65 -22.77 29.44
C ARG A 107 -14.14 -22.94 28.00
N GLU A 108 -12.95 -22.44 27.67
CA GLU A 108 -12.10 -22.94 26.56
C GLU A 108 -11.35 -24.23 26.99
N SER A 109 -11.30 -24.53 28.29
CA SER A 109 -10.56 -25.65 28.88
C SER A 109 -11.37 -26.97 28.96
N THR A 110 -10.68 -28.10 28.80
CA THR A 110 -11.23 -29.46 28.95
C THR A 110 -11.10 -29.95 30.38
N TYR A 111 -12.21 -30.39 30.96
CA TYR A 111 -12.30 -31.05 32.26
C TYR A 111 -12.66 -32.52 32.07
N CYS A 112 -12.35 -33.35 33.05
CA CYS A 112 -12.75 -34.75 33.04
C CYS A 112 -14.23 -34.89 33.39
N GLY A 113 -15.07 -35.40 32.48
CA GLY A 113 -16.50 -35.64 32.72
C GLY A 113 -16.83 -36.63 33.85
N SER A 114 -15.83 -37.35 34.38
CA SER A 114 -15.98 -38.31 35.47
C SER A 114 -15.57 -37.76 36.85
N CYS A 115 -14.51 -36.93 36.93
CA CYS A 115 -14.01 -36.40 38.21
C CYS A 115 -14.00 -34.87 38.32
N GLY A 116 -14.51 -34.15 37.32
CA GLY A 116 -14.64 -32.68 37.31
C GLY A 116 -13.32 -31.89 37.26
N LYS A 117 -12.16 -32.53 37.43
CA LYS A 117 -10.86 -31.86 37.43
C LYS A 117 -10.43 -31.41 36.04
N LEU A 118 -9.68 -30.31 36.00
CA LEU A 118 -9.04 -29.77 34.80
C LEU A 118 -8.05 -30.78 34.19
N VAL A 119 -8.14 -30.96 32.87
CA VAL A 119 -7.31 -31.92 32.11
C VAL A 119 -6.50 -31.23 31.01
N ILE A 120 -7.09 -30.30 30.26
CA ILE A 120 -6.37 -29.42 29.32
C ILE A 120 -6.82 -27.99 29.55
N GLU A 121 -5.93 -27.17 30.06
CA GLU A 121 -6.13 -25.73 30.20
C GLU A 121 -5.85 -25.01 28.87
N ARG A 122 -6.74 -24.10 28.46
CA ARG A 122 -6.56 -23.28 27.26
C ARG A 122 -6.84 -21.81 27.53
N ASN A 123 -6.07 -20.95 26.87
CA ASN A 123 -6.38 -19.54 26.71
C ASN A 123 -6.15 -19.19 25.23
N ARG A 124 -7.23 -19.22 24.44
CA ARG A 124 -7.19 -19.27 22.97
C ARG A 124 -6.24 -20.36 22.46
N TYR A 125 -5.11 -19.96 21.85
CA TYR A 125 -4.10 -20.84 21.27
C TYR A 125 -3.01 -21.27 22.26
N VAL A 126 -3.01 -20.77 23.49
CA VAL A 126 -2.01 -21.11 24.51
C VAL A 126 -2.55 -22.26 25.38
N LEU A 127 -1.76 -23.33 25.50
CA LEU A 127 -2.02 -24.44 26.41
C LEU A 127 -1.35 -24.18 27.77
N GLY A 128 -2.07 -24.49 28.85
CA GLY A 128 -1.55 -24.44 30.23
C GLY A 128 -1.33 -25.85 30.80
N THR A 129 -1.98 -26.13 31.93
CA THR A 129 -2.08 -27.45 32.56
C THR A 129 -2.46 -28.55 31.55
N TYR A 130 -1.62 -29.58 31.43
CA TYR A 130 -1.84 -30.74 30.54
C TYR A 130 -1.80 -32.05 31.35
N ALA A 131 -2.91 -32.33 32.04
CA ALA A 131 -3.06 -33.46 32.96
C ALA A 131 -3.64 -34.71 32.28
N LEU A 132 -3.09 -35.07 31.13
CA LEU A 132 -3.36 -36.32 30.40
C LEU A 132 -2.30 -37.40 30.66
N ASN A 133 -2.62 -38.63 30.25
CA ASN A 133 -1.72 -39.76 30.01
C ASN A 133 -2.26 -40.51 28.78
N GLY A 134 -1.66 -40.31 27.61
CA GLY A 134 -2.34 -40.58 26.33
C GLY A 134 -3.69 -39.87 26.27
N ASN A 135 -4.76 -40.57 25.87
CA ASN A 135 -6.13 -40.05 25.90
C ASN A 135 -6.86 -40.24 27.25
N ARG A 136 -6.15 -40.44 28.37
CA ARG A 136 -6.77 -40.66 29.70
C ARG A 136 -6.50 -39.52 30.68
N CYS A 137 -7.51 -39.21 31.48
CA CYS A 137 -7.40 -38.28 32.61
C CYS A 137 -6.37 -38.77 33.63
N ARG A 138 -5.34 -37.98 33.91
CA ARG A 138 -4.28 -38.31 34.89
C ARG A 138 -4.81 -38.47 36.32
N TRP A 139 -5.99 -37.92 36.62
CA TRP A 139 -6.56 -37.91 37.98
C TRP A 139 -7.44 -39.12 38.33
N CYS A 140 -8.05 -39.79 37.36
CA CYS A 140 -8.96 -40.92 37.59
C CYS A 140 -8.92 -42.03 36.53
N GLY A 141 -8.12 -41.89 35.46
CA GLY A 141 -7.99 -42.90 34.40
C GLY A 141 -9.10 -42.90 33.34
N GLU A 142 -10.13 -42.06 33.49
CA GLU A 142 -11.24 -41.88 32.54
C GLU A 142 -10.73 -41.57 31.12
N VAL A 143 -11.42 -42.10 30.10
CA VAL A 143 -11.10 -41.80 28.69
C VAL A 143 -11.66 -40.43 28.33
N ILE A 144 -10.79 -39.57 27.81
CA ILE A 144 -11.16 -38.29 27.22
C ILE A 144 -11.24 -38.50 25.70
N PRO A 145 -12.41 -38.27 25.07
CA PRO A 145 -12.54 -38.28 23.61
C PRO A 145 -11.61 -37.26 22.96
N GLY A 146 -10.90 -37.68 21.90
CA GLY A 146 -9.99 -36.81 21.16
C GLY A 146 -8.74 -37.52 20.64
N ARG A 147 -7.98 -36.79 19.82
CA ARG A 147 -6.62 -37.16 19.39
C ARG A 147 -5.65 -36.22 20.10
N PHE A 148 -4.79 -36.78 20.95
CA PHE A 148 -3.89 -36.03 21.83
C PHE A 148 -2.45 -36.51 21.66
N GLU A 149 -1.50 -35.59 21.79
CA GLU A 149 -0.07 -35.89 21.90
C GLU A 149 0.31 -36.14 23.38
N ASP A 150 1.44 -36.79 23.65
CA ASP A 150 1.89 -37.07 25.02
C ASP A 150 2.28 -35.80 25.82
N ARG A 151 2.34 -34.65 25.17
CA ARG A 151 2.78 -33.35 25.72
C ARG A 151 1.98 -32.20 25.07
N PRO A 152 1.82 -31.05 25.75
CA PRO A 152 1.28 -29.86 25.10
C PRO A 152 2.29 -29.31 24.08
N GLY A 153 1.82 -29.02 22.86
CA GLY A 153 2.64 -28.41 21.81
C GLY A 153 2.91 -26.92 22.04
N ASP A 154 4.04 -26.42 21.52
CA ASP A 154 4.48 -25.02 21.67
C ASP A 154 3.90 -24.07 20.60
N TRP A 155 2.99 -24.54 19.75
CA TRP A 155 2.62 -23.85 18.52
C TRP A 155 2.02 -22.45 18.75
N GLY A 156 1.13 -22.29 19.74
CA GLY A 156 0.54 -20.99 20.06
C GLY A 156 -0.19 -20.36 18.86
N SER A 157 -0.20 -19.04 18.78
CA SER A 157 -0.84 -18.29 17.69
C SER A 157 0.01 -18.16 16.41
N LYS A 158 0.95 -19.09 16.17
CA LYS A 158 1.75 -19.13 14.94
C LYS A 158 0.87 -19.50 13.74
N ARG A 159 1.20 -19.02 12.53
CA ARG A 159 0.50 -19.35 11.27
C ARG A 159 1.42 -20.17 10.37
N MET A 160 0.97 -21.33 9.90
CA MET A 160 1.70 -22.18 8.96
C MET A 160 1.08 -22.06 7.55
N PRO A 161 1.86 -21.74 6.51
CA PRO A 161 1.42 -21.92 5.12
C PRO A 161 1.27 -23.42 4.82
N VAL A 162 0.07 -23.84 4.40
CA VAL A 162 -0.20 -25.24 4.03
C VAL A 162 -0.09 -25.38 2.51
N ASP A 163 0.82 -26.24 2.04
CA ASP A 163 0.94 -26.58 0.63
C ASP A 163 0.07 -27.79 0.30
N MET A 164 -1.11 -27.54 -0.27
CA MET A 164 -2.10 -28.58 -0.61
C MET A 164 -1.54 -29.66 -1.55
N ARG A 165 -0.47 -29.37 -2.31
CA ARG A 165 0.19 -30.35 -3.19
C ARG A 165 0.86 -31.48 -2.41
N GLN A 166 1.18 -31.28 -1.14
CA GLN A 166 1.75 -32.32 -0.25
C GLN A 166 0.69 -33.35 0.20
N PHE A 167 -0.59 -32.97 0.17
CA PHE A 167 -1.72 -33.81 0.57
C PHE A 167 -2.45 -34.43 -0.64
N ALA A 168 -2.18 -33.94 -1.85
CA ALA A 168 -2.59 -34.58 -3.08
C ALA A 168 -1.91 -35.95 -3.21
N ARG A 169 -2.61 -37.03 -2.85
CA ARG A 169 -2.18 -38.41 -3.14
C ARG A 169 -1.77 -38.50 -4.61
N LYS A 170 -0.57 -39.02 -4.88
CA LYS A 170 -0.26 -39.54 -6.21
C LYS A 170 -1.35 -40.56 -6.56
N ARG A 171 -2.03 -40.39 -7.70
CA ARG A 171 -2.90 -41.42 -8.26
C ARG A 171 -2.04 -42.59 -8.75
N GLU A 172 -1.69 -43.48 -7.84
CA GLU A 172 -1.32 -44.84 -8.24
C GLU A 172 -2.57 -45.53 -8.79
N HIS A 173 -2.38 -46.32 -9.84
CA HIS A 173 -3.45 -46.72 -10.77
C HIS A 173 -4.25 -47.92 -10.23
N ASP A 174 -5.04 -47.69 -9.17
CA ASP A 174 -5.86 -48.76 -8.56
C ASP A 174 -7.15 -49.02 -9.36
N LYS A 175 -7.48 -50.30 -9.56
CA LYS A 175 -8.41 -50.76 -10.61
C LYS A 175 -9.85 -50.91 -10.11
N ARG A 176 -10.41 -49.85 -9.54
CA ARG A 176 -11.78 -49.85 -8.95
C ARG A 176 -12.61 -48.63 -9.37
N GLU A 177 -12.79 -48.47 -10.68
CA GLU A 177 -13.58 -47.38 -11.29
C GLU A 177 -14.76 -47.94 -12.11
N GLN A 178 -15.40 -48.99 -11.57
CA GLN A 178 -16.66 -49.59 -12.03
C GLN A 178 -17.55 -49.87 -10.81
N ASP A 179 -18.85 -50.08 -11.03
CA ASP A 179 -19.89 -50.38 -10.03
C ASP A 179 -20.35 -49.20 -9.12
N TRP A 180 -20.64 -48.03 -9.71
CA TRP A 180 -21.68 -47.13 -9.15
C TRP A 180 -22.58 -46.55 -10.25
N GLU A 181 -23.80 -47.09 -10.38
CA GLU A 181 -24.93 -46.46 -11.07
C GLU A 181 -26.15 -46.56 -10.15
N VAL A 182 -26.68 -45.43 -9.67
CA VAL A 182 -27.87 -45.39 -8.83
C VAL A 182 -29.11 -45.24 -9.71
N THR A 183 -29.98 -46.25 -9.71
CA THR A 183 -31.21 -46.25 -10.50
C THR A 183 -32.31 -45.41 -9.85
N ALA A 184 -33.18 -44.83 -10.68
CA ALA A 184 -34.20 -43.86 -10.27
C ALA A 184 -35.28 -44.40 -9.30
N GLU A 185 -35.29 -45.71 -9.04
CA GLU A 185 -36.25 -46.35 -8.13
C GLU A 185 -35.91 -46.10 -6.65
N ALA A 186 -34.61 -46.08 -6.30
CA ALA A 186 -34.15 -45.82 -4.93
C ALA A 186 -34.54 -44.42 -4.44
N LEU A 187 -34.47 -43.42 -5.33
CA LEU A 187 -34.87 -42.03 -5.06
C LEU A 187 -36.38 -41.89 -4.76
N ARG A 188 -37.23 -42.73 -5.36
CA ARG A 188 -38.68 -42.70 -5.08
C ARG A 188 -38.98 -43.19 -3.67
N GLN A 189 -38.43 -44.33 -3.28
CA GLN A 189 -38.66 -44.93 -1.94
C GLN A 189 -38.19 -44.00 -0.80
N ALA A 190 -37.01 -43.37 -0.95
CA ALA A 190 -36.50 -42.41 0.03
C ALA A 190 -37.41 -41.17 0.20
N THR A 191 -38.10 -40.75 -0.86
CA THR A 191 -38.95 -39.54 -0.87
C THR A 191 -40.26 -39.72 -0.09
N GLU A 192 -40.76 -40.96 0.07
CA GLU A 192 -41.99 -41.22 0.82
C GLU A 192 -41.76 -41.36 2.32
N MET A 193 -40.62 -41.95 2.74
CA MET A 193 -40.27 -42.08 4.17
C MET A 193 -40.07 -40.74 4.89
N LEU A 194 -39.61 -39.71 4.18
CA LEU A 194 -39.30 -38.38 4.76
C LEU A 194 -40.53 -37.52 5.13
N LYS A 195 -41.76 -38.03 4.99
CA LYS A 195 -43.00 -37.28 5.29
C LYS A 195 -43.60 -37.52 6.67
N SER A 196 -43.07 -38.46 7.47
CA SER A 196 -43.61 -38.78 8.79
C SER A 196 -42.63 -38.44 9.92
N GLN A 197 -43.09 -37.61 10.88
CA GLN A 197 -42.46 -37.31 12.18
C GLN A 197 -41.15 -36.49 12.06
N SER A 198 -41.00 -35.24 12.52
CA SER A 198 -41.73 -34.37 13.47
C SER A 198 -41.49 -34.60 14.97
N GLN A 199 -40.31 -34.20 15.50
CA GLN A 199 -40.15 -33.07 16.44
C GLN A 199 -38.68 -32.90 16.92
N PRO A 200 -38.21 -31.68 17.34
CA PRO A 200 -36.84 -31.44 17.83
C PRO A 200 -36.69 -30.78 19.23
N PRO A 201 -35.68 -31.17 20.06
CA PRO A 201 -35.24 -30.45 21.27
C PRO A 201 -33.69 -30.23 21.40
N GLN A 202 -33.01 -29.86 22.52
CA GLN A 202 -33.07 -28.79 23.57
C GLN A 202 -31.74 -28.53 24.43
N SER A 203 -30.48 -28.41 23.89
CA SER A 203 -29.65 -27.12 23.91
C SER A 203 -28.10 -26.99 23.87
N SER A 204 -27.67 -25.94 23.16
CA SER A 204 -26.38 -25.17 23.11
C SER A 204 -26.36 -23.98 24.12
N PRO A 205 -25.46 -22.96 24.04
CA PRO A 205 -24.05 -22.92 23.54
C PRO A 205 -22.83 -22.84 24.53
N SER A 206 -22.39 -21.64 24.96
CA SER A 206 -21.05 -21.18 25.48
C SER A 206 -21.07 -20.58 26.93
N GLY A 207 -20.04 -20.23 27.76
CA GLY A 207 -18.68 -19.66 27.58
C GLY A 207 -18.31 -18.51 28.60
N SER A 208 -17.35 -17.63 28.22
CA SER A 208 -17.02 -16.26 28.76
C SER A 208 -16.03 -15.98 29.96
N GLY A 209 -14.88 -15.30 29.68
CA GLY A 209 -14.08 -14.38 30.57
C GLY A 209 -12.76 -14.93 31.16
N ASN A 210 -11.51 -14.60 30.78
CA ASN A 210 -10.77 -13.33 30.51
C ASN A 210 -10.39 -12.50 31.77
N PRO A 211 -9.09 -12.29 32.06
CA PRO A 211 -8.51 -10.96 31.76
C PRO A 211 -7.00 -10.89 31.39
N LYS A 212 -6.68 -9.99 30.44
CA LYS A 212 -5.53 -9.03 30.35
C LYS A 212 -4.09 -9.45 30.71
N SER A 213 -3.14 -9.10 29.82
CA SER A 213 -1.68 -9.21 30.01
C SER A 213 -0.95 -7.85 29.94
N SER A 214 0.33 -7.83 30.35
CA SER A 214 1.25 -6.69 30.24
C SER A 214 2.41 -7.00 29.31
N SER A 215 2.91 -6.00 28.57
CA SER A 215 4.00 -6.16 27.60
C SER A 215 5.31 -5.57 28.11
N SER A 216 6.43 -6.22 27.76
CA SER A 216 7.80 -5.74 28.03
C SER A 216 8.64 -5.79 26.76
N GLY A 217 9.21 -4.65 26.37
CA GLY A 217 10.16 -4.55 25.26
C GLY A 217 11.59 -4.68 25.76
N GLY A 218 12.42 -5.47 25.07
CA GLY A 218 13.83 -5.66 25.40
C GLY A 218 14.76 -4.86 24.49
N THR A 219 15.57 -3.98 25.05
CA THR A 219 16.74 -3.37 24.39
C THR A 219 17.95 -4.31 24.47
N ALA A 220 18.76 -4.36 23.42
CA ALA A 220 19.98 -5.17 23.36
C ALA A 220 21.20 -4.29 23.11
N THR A 221 22.16 -4.29 24.04
CA THR A 221 23.47 -3.65 23.91
C THR A 221 24.45 -4.54 23.15
N MET A 222 25.35 -3.93 22.37
CA MET A 222 26.45 -4.62 21.67
C MET A 222 27.54 -5.05 22.67
N SER A 223 28.17 -6.21 22.45
CA SER A 223 29.35 -6.67 23.19
C SER A 223 30.66 -6.25 22.50
N ASN A 224 31.78 -6.32 23.23
CA ASN A 224 33.04 -5.69 22.85
C ASN A 224 33.94 -6.57 21.94
N ASP A 225 33.56 -7.83 21.69
CA ASP A 225 34.33 -8.83 20.93
C ASP A 225 34.03 -8.76 19.41
N ALA A 226 34.36 -7.62 18.82
CA ALA A 226 34.23 -7.39 17.39
C ALA A 226 35.32 -8.16 16.60
N PRO A 227 34.99 -8.99 15.59
CA PRO A 227 36.00 -9.67 14.79
C PRO A 227 36.81 -8.66 13.96
N THR A 228 38.13 -8.77 14.09
CA THR A 228 39.13 -8.14 13.24
C THR A 228 39.01 -8.66 11.81
N GLN A 229 39.36 -7.82 10.82
CA GLN A 229 39.37 -8.24 9.42
C GLN A 229 40.30 -9.44 9.19
N VAL A 230 39.79 -10.45 8.49
CA VAL A 230 40.54 -11.63 8.05
C VAL A 230 40.74 -11.51 6.55
N GLU A 231 41.99 -11.47 6.09
CA GLU A 231 42.30 -11.47 4.66
C GLU A 231 42.00 -12.85 4.07
N LEU A 232 41.09 -12.90 3.09
CA LEU A 232 40.79 -14.11 2.33
C LEU A 232 41.70 -14.20 1.09
N SER A 233 42.08 -15.40 0.67
CA SER A 233 42.73 -15.59 -0.64
C SER A 233 41.74 -15.34 -1.79
N GLU A 234 42.24 -15.09 -3.01
CA GLU A 234 41.35 -14.90 -4.16
C GLU A 234 40.56 -16.18 -4.48
N GLU A 235 41.14 -17.37 -4.31
CA GLU A 235 40.41 -18.65 -4.45
C GLU A 235 39.26 -18.74 -3.43
N GLN A 236 39.53 -18.35 -2.17
CA GLN A 236 38.51 -18.30 -1.11
C GLN A 236 37.38 -17.31 -1.44
N LYS A 237 37.72 -16.13 -1.95
CA LYS A 237 36.71 -15.14 -2.41
C LYS A 237 35.87 -15.70 -3.56
N GLN A 238 36.47 -16.43 -4.50
CA GLN A 238 35.72 -17.10 -5.59
C GLN A 238 34.85 -18.28 -5.11
N VAL A 239 35.14 -18.91 -3.96
CA VAL A 239 34.21 -19.87 -3.33
C VAL A 239 33.04 -19.13 -2.66
N VAL A 240 33.32 -18.08 -1.88
CA VAL A 240 32.29 -17.25 -1.21
C VAL A 240 31.33 -16.63 -2.25
N LEU A 241 31.87 -16.09 -3.35
CA LEU A 241 31.09 -15.53 -4.44
C LEU A 241 30.13 -16.58 -5.07
N ARG A 242 30.64 -17.77 -5.41
CA ARG A 242 29.82 -18.83 -6.02
C ARG A 242 28.79 -19.41 -5.05
N ALA A 243 29.08 -19.48 -3.76
CA ALA A 243 28.09 -19.82 -2.73
C ALA A 243 26.97 -18.77 -2.66
N ALA A 244 27.30 -17.47 -2.68
CA ALA A 244 26.30 -16.40 -2.72
C ALA A 244 25.43 -16.47 -3.99
N ALA A 245 26.04 -16.71 -5.15
CA ALA A 245 25.33 -16.82 -6.43
C ALA A 245 24.33 -17.99 -6.42
N GLU A 246 24.74 -19.16 -5.95
CA GLU A 246 23.86 -20.34 -5.84
C GLU A 246 22.74 -20.15 -4.81
N TYR A 247 23.01 -19.52 -3.66
CA TYR A 247 21.96 -19.18 -2.70
C TYR A 247 20.93 -18.19 -3.27
N VAL A 248 21.37 -17.19 -4.05
CA VAL A 248 20.47 -16.26 -4.76
C VAL A 248 19.66 -16.99 -5.83
N ARG A 249 20.32 -17.77 -6.71
CA ARG A 249 19.70 -18.51 -7.81
C ARG A 249 18.66 -19.50 -7.29
N ALA A 250 19.01 -20.35 -6.33
CA ALA A 250 18.09 -21.33 -5.76
C ALA A 250 16.89 -20.68 -5.06
N ALA A 251 17.11 -19.56 -4.35
CA ALA A 251 16.02 -18.82 -3.71
C ALA A 251 15.06 -18.17 -4.72
N ALA A 252 15.57 -17.61 -5.83
CA ALA A 252 14.75 -17.07 -6.91
C ALA A 252 13.97 -18.16 -7.66
N CYS A 253 14.63 -19.27 -8.01
CA CYS A 253 14.03 -20.42 -8.69
C CYS A 253 13.09 -21.26 -7.80
N LYS A 254 13.11 -21.04 -6.47
CA LYS A 254 12.40 -21.81 -5.43
C LYS A 254 12.83 -23.28 -5.38
N GLU A 255 14.14 -23.49 -5.52
CA GLU A 255 14.80 -24.79 -5.57
C GLU A 255 15.67 -25.00 -4.31
N ARG A 256 16.15 -26.22 -4.07
CA ARG A 256 17.09 -26.50 -2.97
C ARG A 256 18.50 -26.05 -3.39
N PRO A 257 19.21 -25.21 -2.61
CA PRO A 257 20.54 -24.76 -2.97
C PRO A 257 21.57 -25.89 -2.87
N ASN A 258 22.54 -25.88 -3.79
CA ASN A 258 23.69 -26.80 -3.82
C ASN A 258 25.02 -26.01 -3.95
N PRO A 259 25.40 -25.22 -2.92
CA PRO A 259 26.57 -24.35 -2.97
C PRO A 259 27.89 -25.15 -2.93
N PRO A 260 29.02 -24.57 -3.37
CA PRO A 260 30.34 -25.14 -3.12
C PRO A 260 30.64 -25.20 -1.60
N ASP A 261 31.48 -26.16 -1.21
CA ASP A 261 31.79 -26.42 0.19
C ASP A 261 32.68 -25.33 0.82
N LEU A 262 32.08 -24.54 1.72
CA LEU A 262 32.72 -23.45 2.45
C LEU A 262 33.60 -23.95 3.62
N GLU A 263 33.36 -25.15 4.16
CA GLU A 263 34.20 -25.77 5.20
C GLU A 263 35.47 -26.33 4.56
N ALA A 264 35.35 -27.00 3.41
CA ALA A 264 36.50 -27.48 2.63
C ALA A 264 37.41 -26.35 2.11
N ALA A 265 36.85 -25.16 1.84
CA ALA A 265 37.61 -23.95 1.52
C ALA A 265 38.16 -23.21 2.75
N GLY A 266 37.87 -23.68 3.97
CA GLY A 266 38.35 -23.11 5.24
C GLY A 266 37.71 -21.77 5.63
N VAL A 267 36.60 -21.38 4.98
CA VAL A 267 35.99 -20.04 5.16
C VAL A 267 34.68 -20.04 5.94
N ALA A 268 33.95 -21.17 6.02
CA ALA A 268 32.62 -21.24 6.62
C ALA A 268 32.53 -20.64 8.04
N ARG A 269 33.58 -20.85 8.84
CA ARG A 269 33.68 -20.46 10.26
C ARG A 269 34.42 -19.13 10.50
N VAL A 270 34.83 -18.43 9.45
CA VAL A 270 35.43 -17.08 9.59
C VAL A 270 34.40 -16.16 10.25
N PRO A 271 34.73 -15.51 11.38
CA PRO A 271 33.79 -14.67 12.10
C PRO A 271 33.64 -13.32 11.40
N VAL A 272 32.40 -12.93 11.10
CA VAL A 272 32.07 -11.61 10.52
C VAL A 272 31.15 -10.85 11.47
N SER A 273 31.22 -9.51 11.44
CA SER A 273 30.27 -8.63 12.16
C SER A 273 28.93 -8.50 11.44
N GLY A 274 28.86 -9.02 10.21
CA GLY A 274 27.71 -9.03 9.32
C GLY A 274 28.13 -9.27 7.86
N THR A 275 27.18 -9.73 7.05
CA THR A 275 27.32 -9.88 5.60
C THR A 275 26.14 -9.22 4.90
N PHE A 276 26.41 -8.52 3.80
CA PHE A 276 25.39 -8.03 2.88
C PHE A 276 25.64 -8.61 1.49
N VAL A 277 24.58 -9.03 0.81
CA VAL A 277 24.62 -9.33 -0.63
C VAL A 277 23.86 -8.21 -1.34
N SER A 278 24.48 -7.65 -2.37
CA SER A 278 23.88 -6.62 -3.22
C SER A 278 23.83 -7.12 -4.65
N LEU A 279 22.68 -6.97 -5.29
CA LEU A 279 22.47 -7.26 -6.71
C LEU A 279 22.28 -5.93 -7.44
N LYS A 280 23.07 -5.70 -8.48
CA LYS A 280 23.04 -4.53 -9.35
C LYS A 280 22.72 -4.97 -10.78
N ARG A 281 21.91 -4.20 -11.52
CA ARG A 281 21.63 -4.40 -12.95
C ARG A 281 22.14 -3.18 -13.71
N ARG A 282 23.16 -3.36 -14.57
CA ARG A 282 23.92 -2.26 -15.21
C ARG A 282 24.30 -1.16 -14.20
N GLY A 283 24.84 -1.55 -13.05
CA GLY A 283 25.22 -0.67 -11.94
C GLY A 283 24.08 -0.17 -11.04
N GLN A 284 22.83 -0.10 -11.53
CA GLN A 284 21.68 0.33 -10.72
C GLN A 284 21.30 -0.74 -9.69
N LEU A 285 20.92 -0.33 -8.46
CA LEU A 285 20.61 -1.27 -7.38
C LEU A 285 19.28 -2.01 -7.61
N ARG A 286 19.32 -3.35 -7.71
CA ARG A 286 18.15 -4.23 -7.86
C ARG A 286 17.66 -4.83 -6.54
N SER A 287 18.58 -5.10 -5.61
CA SER A 287 18.28 -5.59 -4.26
C SER A 287 19.53 -5.49 -3.38
N CYS A 288 19.38 -5.28 -2.07
CA CYS A 288 20.48 -5.41 -1.11
C CYS A 288 19.95 -5.71 0.30
N CYS A 289 20.28 -6.89 0.84
CA CYS A 289 19.95 -7.30 2.19
C CYS A 289 21.15 -7.93 2.91
N GLY A 290 21.09 -7.93 4.23
CA GLY A 290 22.15 -8.45 5.08
C GLY A 290 21.83 -8.39 6.57
N ASN A 291 22.79 -8.82 7.36
CA ASN A 291 22.83 -8.79 8.82
C ASN A 291 24.02 -7.93 9.30
N PHE A 292 23.93 -7.41 10.53
CA PHE A 292 24.99 -6.61 11.14
C PHE A 292 24.80 -6.52 12.66
N GLY A 293 25.92 -6.42 13.41
CA GLY A 293 25.92 -6.18 14.85
C GLY A 293 25.94 -7.43 15.72
N ARG A 294 26.30 -8.59 15.16
CA ARG A 294 26.67 -9.80 15.91
C ARG A 294 27.83 -10.50 15.21
N SER A 295 28.80 -10.98 15.99
CA SER A 295 29.82 -11.91 15.48
C SER A 295 29.15 -13.24 15.18
N MET A 296 29.27 -13.73 13.94
CA MET A 296 28.67 -15.00 13.51
C MET A 296 29.49 -15.65 12.38
N PRO A 297 29.33 -16.97 12.12
CA PRO A 297 30.03 -17.65 11.04
C PRO A 297 29.66 -17.10 9.65
N LEU A 298 30.65 -16.91 8.79
CA LEU A 298 30.46 -16.44 7.42
C LEU A 298 29.43 -17.26 6.63
N GLN A 299 29.40 -18.59 6.76
CA GLN A 299 28.42 -19.42 6.05
C GLN A 299 26.97 -19.08 6.42
N GLU A 300 26.68 -18.91 7.71
CA GLU A 300 25.35 -18.54 8.20
C GLU A 300 24.98 -17.12 7.74
N ALA A 301 25.92 -16.18 7.88
CA ALA A 301 25.71 -14.79 7.50
C ALA A 301 25.43 -14.63 6.00
N LEU A 302 26.19 -15.36 5.17
CA LEU A 302 26.10 -15.36 3.72
C LEU A 302 24.79 -16.00 3.24
N GLN A 303 24.40 -17.15 3.79
CA GLN A 303 23.16 -17.83 3.45
C GLN A 303 21.93 -16.96 3.77
N GLU A 304 21.90 -16.33 4.94
CA GLU A 304 20.80 -15.44 5.33
C GLU A 304 20.74 -14.18 4.44
N ALA A 305 21.88 -13.53 4.20
CA ALA A 305 21.99 -12.34 3.38
C ALA A 305 21.59 -12.60 1.91
N ALA A 306 22.11 -13.68 1.31
CA ALA A 306 21.79 -14.07 -0.07
C ALA A 306 20.30 -14.40 -0.24
N HIS A 307 19.75 -15.25 0.65
CA HIS A 307 18.33 -15.62 0.59
C HIS A 307 17.40 -14.41 0.77
N ARG A 308 17.69 -13.52 1.73
CA ARG A 308 16.90 -12.30 1.94
C ARG A 308 17.03 -11.31 0.78
N THR A 309 18.19 -11.24 0.14
CA THR A 309 18.40 -10.39 -1.06
C THR A 309 17.59 -10.91 -2.25
N ALA A 310 17.43 -12.23 -2.39
CA ALA A 310 16.60 -12.83 -3.43
C ALA A 310 15.08 -12.68 -3.18
N THR A 311 14.63 -12.71 -1.92
CA THR A 311 13.20 -12.91 -1.60
C THR A 311 12.52 -11.76 -0.84
N SER A 312 13.28 -10.94 -0.10
CA SER A 312 12.77 -10.23 1.08
C SER A 312 13.19 -8.76 1.21
N ASP A 313 13.78 -8.14 0.18
CA ASP A 313 14.08 -6.70 0.21
C ASP A 313 12.77 -5.88 0.26
N PRO A 314 12.56 -5.03 1.27
CA PRO A 314 11.30 -4.30 1.41
C PRO A 314 11.06 -3.25 0.32
N ARG A 315 12.08 -2.87 -0.46
CA ARG A 315 11.99 -1.82 -1.50
C ARG A 315 11.56 -2.33 -2.87
N PHE A 316 11.83 -3.59 -3.17
CA PHE A 316 11.75 -4.17 -4.51
C PHE A 316 10.83 -5.39 -4.54
N PRO A 317 10.38 -5.86 -5.72
CA PRO A 317 9.89 -7.22 -5.86
C PRO A 317 11.01 -8.26 -5.58
N PRO A 318 10.66 -9.51 -5.22
CA PRO A 318 11.59 -10.63 -5.26
C PRO A 318 12.33 -10.75 -6.60
N ILE A 319 13.47 -11.42 -6.63
CA ILE A 319 14.25 -11.63 -7.86
C ILE A 319 13.54 -12.64 -8.75
N SER A 320 13.31 -12.27 -10.01
CA SER A 320 12.81 -13.16 -11.05
C SER A 320 13.92 -14.11 -11.51
N PRO A 321 13.63 -15.41 -11.74
CA PRO A 321 14.57 -16.29 -12.43
C PRO A 321 15.02 -15.76 -13.79
N SER A 322 14.17 -14.99 -14.47
CA SER A 322 14.45 -14.41 -15.80
C SER A 322 15.52 -13.32 -15.80
N GLU A 323 15.75 -12.66 -14.66
CA GLU A 323 16.67 -11.51 -14.60
C GLU A 323 18.08 -11.88 -14.11
N LEU A 324 18.27 -13.09 -13.56
CA LEU A 324 19.54 -13.56 -12.99
C LEU A 324 20.79 -13.35 -13.87
N PRO A 325 20.78 -13.63 -15.20
CA PRO A 325 21.96 -13.43 -16.06
C PRO A 325 22.42 -11.96 -16.19
N TYR A 326 21.53 -11.02 -15.89
CA TYR A 326 21.74 -9.58 -16.01
C TYR A 326 22.11 -8.93 -14.66
N LEU A 327 22.33 -9.74 -13.61
CA LEU A 327 22.70 -9.27 -12.27
C LEU A 327 24.20 -9.40 -12.00
N ASP A 328 24.86 -8.25 -11.89
CA ASP A 328 26.13 -8.10 -11.19
C ASP A 328 25.88 -8.24 -9.68
N MET A 329 26.83 -8.84 -8.95
CA MET A 329 26.70 -9.14 -7.53
C MET A 329 27.91 -8.63 -6.73
N GLU A 330 27.63 -8.03 -5.58
CA GLU A 330 28.62 -7.64 -4.58
C GLU A 330 28.33 -8.35 -3.24
N VAL A 331 29.29 -9.12 -2.73
CA VAL A 331 29.25 -9.68 -1.37
C VAL A 331 30.14 -8.82 -0.47
N TRP A 332 29.51 -8.14 0.49
CA TRP A 332 30.16 -7.27 1.45
C TRP A 332 30.33 -7.99 2.80
N LEU A 333 31.58 -8.20 3.22
CA LEU A 333 31.94 -8.80 4.51
C LEU A 333 32.33 -7.68 5.49
N LEU A 334 31.67 -7.58 6.63
CA LEU A 334 31.81 -6.44 7.55
C LEU A 334 32.58 -6.81 8.83
N PHE A 335 33.47 -5.91 9.25
CA PHE A 335 34.41 -6.11 10.35
C PHE A 335 34.55 -4.85 11.22
N ALA A 336 35.03 -5.03 12.45
CA ALA A 336 35.39 -3.95 13.38
C ALA A 336 34.41 -2.75 13.46
N PRO A 337 33.15 -2.95 13.92
CA PRO A 337 32.29 -1.85 14.36
C PRO A 337 32.90 -1.08 15.55
N GLU A 338 33.25 0.19 15.31
CA GLU A 338 33.81 1.12 16.30
C GLU A 338 32.82 2.26 16.57
N LEU A 339 32.63 2.62 17.84
CA LEU A 339 31.87 3.82 18.22
C LEU A 339 32.69 5.09 17.94
N ILE A 340 32.13 6.02 17.16
CA ILE A 340 32.66 7.38 17.01
C ILE A 340 32.37 8.12 18.32
N ARG A 341 33.42 8.61 18.98
CA ARG A 341 33.36 9.29 20.30
C ARG A 341 33.37 10.82 20.17
N GLU A 342 33.83 11.29 19.02
CA GLU A 342 33.81 12.65 18.53
C GLU A 342 32.37 13.20 18.51
N ARG A 343 32.21 14.52 18.64
CA ARG A 343 30.91 15.21 18.79
C ARG A 343 30.82 16.40 17.82
N GLY A 344 29.60 16.88 17.56
CA GLY A 344 29.38 18.02 16.66
C GLY A 344 30.08 17.83 15.30
N GLU A 345 30.79 18.86 14.87
CA GLU A 345 31.53 18.90 13.59
C GLU A 345 32.73 17.96 13.53
N ASP A 346 33.37 17.61 14.66
CA ASP A 346 34.58 16.78 14.70
C ASP A 346 34.31 15.35 14.16
N ARG A 347 33.04 14.91 14.22
CA ARG A 347 32.56 13.65 13.62
C ARG A 347 32.88 13.56 12.12
N VAL A 348 33.02 14.68 11.40
CA VAL A 348 33.41 14.67 9.98
C VAL A 348 34.84 14.15 9.78
N GLN A 349 35.75 14.40 10.72
CA GLN A 349 37.15 13.96 10.65
C GLN A 349 37.31 12.47 11.01
N ALA A 350 36.40 11.92 11.81
CA ALA A 350 36.38 10.50 12.20
C ALA A 350 35.93 9.54 11.08
N VAL A 351 35.50 10.07 9.93
CA VAL A 351 34.91 9.35 8.80
C VAL A 351 35.79 9.46 7.56
N THR A 352 36.14 8.33 6.96
CA THR A 352 36.93 8.24 5.73
C THR A 352 36.11 7.56 4.64
N VAL A 353 35.69 8.33 3.64
CA VAL A 353 34.96 7.84 2.45
C VAL A 353 35.74 6.72 1.76
N GLY A 354 35.03 5.71 1.25
CA GLY A 354 35.61 4.52 0.61
C GLY A 354 36.24 3.49 1.56
N ARG A 355 36.53 3.87 2.82
CA ARG A 355 37.04 2.94 3.85
C ARG A 355 35.97 2.59 4.90
N HIS A 356 35.25 3.58 5.40
CA HIS A 356 34.29 3.41 6.49
C HIS A 356 32.86 3.28 5.94
N GLY A 357 32.13 2.27 6.40
CA GLY A 357 30.67 2.28 6.44
C GLY A 357 30.19 2.95 7.73
N LEU A 358 28.95 3.44 7.73
CA LEU A 358 28.37 4.15 8.88
C LEU A 358 27.07 3.50 9.33
N GLN A 359 26.87 3.43 10.65
CA GLN A 359 25.57 3.19 11.27
C GLN A 359 25.24 4.34 12.23
N ILE A 360 24.03 4.88 12.13
CA ILE A 360 23.51 5.93 13.03
C ILE A 360 22.28 5.40 13.77
N ILE A 361 22.15 5.76 15.05
CA ILE A 361 21.03 5.38 15.91
C ILE A 361 20.63 6.58 16.78
N ARG A 362 19.34 6.94 16.77
CA ARG A 362 18.75 7.95 17.66
C ARG A 362 17.34 7.51 18.07
N GLY A 363 17.14 7.18 19.34
CA GLY A 363 15.90 6.58 19.82
C GLY A 363 15.57 5.26 19.09
N ALA A 364 14.39 5.16 18.49
CA ALA A 364 13.98 4.01 17.68
C ALA A 364 14.57 4.00 16.26
N ASN A 365 14.97 5.18 15.74
CA ASN A 365 15.43 5.37 14.38
C ASN A 365 16.85 4.86 14.19
N ARG A 366 17.09 4.12 13.11
CA ARG A 366 18.40 3.58 12.75
C ARG A 366 18.64 3.63 11.25
N GLY A 367 19.85 3.97 10.83
CA GLY A 367 20.29 3.98 9.44
C GLY A 367 21.65 3.31 9.31
N LEU A 368 21.90 2.64 8.18
CA LEU A 368 23.20 2.05 7.86
C LEU A 368 23.48 2.24 6.37
N LEU A 369 24.73 2.61 6.04
CA LEU A 369 25.26 2.74 4.68
C LEU A 369 26.63 2.04 4.60
N LEU A 370 26.87 1.29 3.51
CA LEU A 370 28.09 0.52 3.28
C LEU A 370 29.24 1.41 2.76
N PRO A 371 30.53 1.03 2.92
CA PRO A 371 31.68 1.85 2.53
C PRO A 371 31.69 2.33 1.07
N GLY A 372 31.11 1.53 0.16
CA GLY A 372 31.02 1.88 -1.26
C GLY A 372 29.96 2.94 -1.61
N VAL A 373 28.90 3.10 -0.81
CA VAL A 373 27.80 4.03 -1.12
C VAL A 373 28.24 5.49 -1.33
N PRO A 374 29.09 6.11 -0.47
CA PRO A 374 29.57 7.47 -0.74
C PRO A 374 30.52 7.54 -1.94
N VAL A 375 31.16 6.44 -2.35
CA VAL A 375 31.98 6.40 -3.57
C VAL A 375 31.09 6.33 -4.82
N ASP A 376 30.12 5.42 -4.83
CA ASP A 376 29.13 5.25 -5.91
C ASP A 376 28.32 6.55 -6.18
N HIS A 377 28.21 7.45 -5.20
CA HIS A 377 27.52 8.75 -5.32
C HIS A 377 28.44 9.99 -5.27
N GLY A 378 29.77 9.84 -5.16
CA GLY A 378 30.71 10.96 -5.10
C GLY A 378 30.56 11.90 -3.88
N TRP A 379 30.14 11.37 -2.72
CA TRP A 379 29.92 12.13 -1.49
C TRP A 379 31.19 12.34 -0.66
N ASP A 380 31.31 13.52 -0.04
CA ASP A 380 32.28 13.77 1.03
C ASP A 380 31.84 13.21 2.40
N SER A 381 32.71 13.25 3.42
CA SER A 381 32.41 12.73 4.76
C SER A 381 31.26 13.44 5.48
N ARG A 382 31.00 14.73 5.20
CA ARG A 382 29.84 15.47 5.75
C ARG A 382 28.56 15.03 5.05
N GLN A 383 28.56 15.01 3.72
CA GLN A 383 27.43 14.54 2.93
C GLN A 383 27.05 13.10 3.31
N PHE A 384 28.05 12.24 3.55
CA PHE A 384 27.84 10.87 3.99
C PHE A 384 27.18 10.78 5.39
N LEU A 385 27.57 11.64 6.34
CA LEU A 385 26.92 11.78 7.65
C LEU A 385 25.48 12.33 7.52
N GLU A 386 25.25 13.26 6.60
CA GLU A 386 23.92 13.82 6.32
C GLU A 386 22.99 12.77 5.65
N GLN A 387 23.49 11.97 4.71
CA GLN A 387 22.69 10.92 4.06
C GLN A 387 22.46 9.69 4.96
N VAL A 388 23.36 9.35 5.90
CA VAL A 388 23.04 8.28 6.88
C VAL A 388 21.93 8.73 7.85
N CYS A 389 21.82 10.03 8.16
CA CYS A 389 20.65 10.59 8.86
C CYS A 389 19.37 10.42 8.04
N VAL A 390 19.37 10.82 6.77
CA VAL A 390 18.22 10.63 5.86
C VAL A 390 17.82 9.15 5.77
N LYS A 391 18.81 8.24 5.69
CA LYS A 391 18.61 6.79 5.69
C LYS A 391 17.95 6.26 6.98
N ALA A 392 18.12 6.95 8.09
CA ALA A 392 17.50 6.65 9.39
C ALA A 392 16.12 7.30 9.59
N GLY A 393 15.67 8.17 8.69
CA GLY A 393 14.49 9.01 8.91
C GLY A 393 14.75 10.16 9.90
N LEU A 394 15.99 10.66 9.97
CA LEU A 394 16.41 11.77 10.83
C LEU A 394 16.70 13.04 10.00
N PRO A 395 16.57 14.25 10.59
CA PRO A 395 17.06 15.49 9.98
C PRO A 395 18.54 15.40 9.58
N THR A 396 18.94 16.06 8.50
CA THR A 396 20.33 16.01 8.00
C THR A 396 21.36 16.51 9.01
N SER A 397 20.99 17.41 9.93
CA SER A 397 21.84 17.88 11.04
C SER A 397 22.02 16.87 12.18
N ALA A 398 21.21 15.81 12.27
CA ALA A 398 21.10 14.99 13.49
C ALA A 398 22.39 14.26 13.89
N TRP A 399 23.35 14.06 12.97
CA TRP A 399 24.67 13.52 13.27
C TRP A 399 25.53 14.44 14.14
N ARG A 400 25.17 15.72 14.31
CA ARG A 400 25.89 16.66 15.20
C ARG A 400 25.46 16.52 16.67
N GLU A 401 24.26 16.00 16.91
CA GLU A 401 23.60 15.94 18.21
C GLU A 401 24.24 14.92 19.17
N ASP A 402 24.23 15.24 20.46
CA ASP A 402 24.85 14.44 21.52
C ASP A 402 24.09 13.15 21.88
N ASP A 403 22.78 13.10 21.64
CA ASP A 403 21.94 11.91 21.83
C ASP A 403 21.94 10.96 20.61
N THR A 404 22.62 11.36 19.53
CA THR A 404 22.86 10.51 18.37
C THR A 404 24.11 9.65 18.58
N ILE A 405 23.91 8.34 18.52
CA ILE A 405 24.97 7.32 18.55
C ILE A 405 25.40 7.02 17.11
N LEU A 406 26.70 7.02 16.83
CA LEU A 406 27.24 6.82 15.50
C LEU A 406 28.42 5.84 15.53
N TYR A 407 28.33 4.77 14.75
CA TYR A 407 29.37 3.77 14.58
C TYR A 407 29.98 3.88 13.18
N ARG A 408 31.29 3.67 13.07
CA ARG A 408 31.97 3.33 11.82
C ARG A 408 32.29 1.84 11.79
N PHE A 409 32.39 1.25 10.61
CA PHE A 409 32.86 -0.13 10.43
C PHE A 409 33.65 -0.23 9.12
N GLN A 410 34.50 -1.26 8.99
CA GLN A 410 35.20 -1.55 7.75
C GLN A 410 34.51 -2.71 7.03
N GLY A 411 34.72 -2.82 5.72
CA GLY A 411 34.15 -3.92 4.94
C GLY A 411 34.92 -4.22 3.66
N GLU A 412 35.14 -5.50 3.40
CA GLU A 412 35.69 -6.00 2.15
C GLU A 412 34.55 -6.33 1.18
N VAL A 413 34.76 -6.08 -0.12
CA VAL A 413 33.75 -6.33 -1.17
C VAL A 413 34.29 -7.28 -2.23
N ILE A 414 33.65 -8.44 -2.34
CA ILE A 414 33.90 -9.43 -3.39
C ILE A 414 32.89 -9.18 -4.51
N ARG A 415 33.35 -9.02 -5.75
CA ARG A 415 32.49 -8.72 -6.91
C ARG A 415 32.44 -9.87 -7.92
N GLY A 416 31.30 -10.00 -8.60
CA GLY A 416 31.08 -11.00 -9.65
C GLY A 416 29.69 -10.92 -10.24
N ARG A 417 29.13 -12.06 -10.66
CA ARG A 417 27.80 -12.19 -11.27
C ARG A 417 27.03 -13.38 -10.70
N VAL A 418 25.73 -13.42 -10.93
CA VAL A 418 24.92 -14.60 -10.64
C VAL A 418 24.92 -15.53 -11.85
N GLU A 419 25.54 -16.70 -11.72
CA GLU A 419 25.50 -17.75 -12.74
C GLU A 419 24.11 -18.42 -12.75
N ALA A 420 23.47 -18.48 -13.92
CA ALA A 420 22.19 -19.17 -14.12
C ALA A 420 22.13 -19.81 -15.52
N PRO A 421 21.79 -21.11 -15.66
CA PRO A 421 21.66 -21.74 -16.96
C PRO A 421 20.37 -21.27 -17.67
N PRO A 422 20.33 -21.17 -19.01
CA PRO A 422 19.18 -20.64 -19.75
C PRO A 422 17.82 -21.32 -19.47
N GLU A 423 17.83 -22.60 -19.08
CA GLU A 423 16.63 -23.35 -18.71
C GLU A 423 16.02 -22.89 -17.36
N ALA A 424 16.85 -22.39 -16.45
CA ALA A 424 16.40 -21.84 -15.16
C ALA A 424 15.80 -20.43 -15.32
N THR A 425 16.19 -19.70 -16.37
CA THR A 425 15.82 -18.30 -16.60
C THR A 425 14.64 -18.15 -17.58
N ALA A 426 14.23 -19.23 -18.26
CA ALA A 426 13.08 -19.24 -19.14
C ALA A 426 11.77 -18.91 -18.38
N THR A 427 10.99 -17.96 -18.89
CA THR A 427 9.67 -17.61 -18.32
C THR A 427 8.71 -18.81 -18.44
N ARG A 428 8.53 -19.52 -17.32
CA ARG A 428 7.61 -20.66 -17.16
C ARG A 428 6.16 -20.16 -17.21
N ARG A 429 5.29 -20.80 -18.01
CA ARG A 429 3.86 -20.44 -18.09
C ARG A 429 3.17 -20.81 -16.77
N LEU A 430 2.30 -19.94 -16.28
CA LEU A 430 1.54 -20.13 -15.05
C LEU A 430 0.29 -21.01 -15.26
N LEU A 431 -0.37 -20.86 -16.41
CA LEU A 431 -1.58 -21.57 -16.78
C LEU A 431 -1.43 -22.24 -18.16
N SER A 432 -2.19 -23.30 -18.40
CA SER A 432 -2.45 -23.79 -19.77
C SER A 432 -3.42 -22.87 -20.53
N ASP A 433 -3.41 -22.93 -21.87
CA ASP A 433 -4.36 -22.16 -22.68
C ASP A 433 -5.82 -22.57 -22.42
N GLY A 434 -6.06 -23.84 -22.09
CA GLY A 434 -7.37 -24.33 -21.70
C GLY A 434 -7.88 -23.73 -20.39
N GLU A 435 -7.00 -23.49 -19.41
CA GLU A 435 -7.36 -22.79 -18.17
C GLU A 435 -7.60 -21.30 -18.40
N LEU A 436 -6.77 -20.64 -19.23
CA LEU A 436 -6.98 -19.24 -19.60
C LEU A 436 -8.34 -19.03 -20.29
N GLN A 437 -8.73 -19.94 -21.19
CA GLN A 437 -10.05 -19.91 -21.83
C GLN A 437 -11.19 -20.22 -20.83
N ARG A 438 -11.01 -21.16 -19.89
CA ARG A 438 -12.00 -21.38 -18.80
C ARG A 438 -12.18 -20.15 -17.92
N TYR A 439 -11.10 -19.47 -17.53
CA TYR A 439 -11.18 -18.19 -16.81
C TYR A 439 -11.88 -17.09 -17.63
N THR A 440 -11.63 -17.03 -18.94
CA THR A 440 -12.29 -16.06 -19.84
C THR A 440 -13.81 -16.29 -19.92
N GLN A 441 -14.24 -17.55 -20.00
CA GLN A 441 -15.65 -17.92 -19.98
C GLN A 441 -16.29 -17.66 -18.60
N TYR A 442 -15.62 -18.02 -17.51
CA TYR A 442 -16.04 -17.72 -16.14
C TYR A 442 -16.30 -16.22 -15.93
N CYS A 443 -15.44 -15.34 -16.44
CA CYS A 443 -15.68 -13.89 -16.40
C CYS A 443 -16.94 -13.48 -17.17
N ARG A 444 -17.10 -14.03 -18.38
CA ARG A 444 -18.23 -13.75 -19.29
C ARG A 444 -19.57 -14.12 -18.64
N ASP A 445 -19.63 -15.29 -18.01
CA ASP A 445 -20.86 -15.78 -17.35
C ASP A 445 -21.16 -15.00 -16.07
N ASN A 446 -20.16 -14.68 -15.25
CA ASN A 446 -20.33 -13.87 -14.04
C ASN A 446 -20.81 -12.45 -14.36
N ILE A 447 -20.18 -11.76 -15.33
CA ILE A 447 -20.61 -10.42 -15.75
C ILE A 447 -22.05 -10.49 -16.30
N ALA A 448 -22.38 -11.50 -17.11
CA ALA A 448 -23.74 -11.68 -17.62
C ALA A 448 -24.77 -12.00 -16.52
N ALA A 449 -24.40 -12.73 -15.47
CA ALA A 449 -25.23 -12.96 -14.29
C ALA A 449 -25.49 -11.64 -13.53
N MET A 450 -24.43 -10.90 -13.20
CA MET A 450 -24.49 -9.61 -12.48
C MET A 450 -25.25 -8.51 -13.25
N LEU A 451 -25.24 -8.53 -14.58
CA LEU A 451 -26.04 -7.63 -15.42
C LEU A 451 -27.53 -8.00 -15.45
N ARG A 452 -27.88 -9.26 -15.21
CA ARG A 452 -29.27 -9.77 -15.14
C ARG A 452 -29.83 -9.85 -13.72
N GLY A 453 -29.03 -9.54 -12.70
CA GLY A 453 -29.41 -9.71 -11.28
C GLY A 453 -29.41 -11.16 -10.79
N ALA A 454 -28.77 -12.08 -11.52
CA ALA A 454 -28.63 -13.48 -11.13
C ALA A 454 -27.36 -13.71 -10.29
N THR A 455 -27.36 -14.76 -9.46
CA THR A 455 -26.22 -15.15 -8.61
C THR A 455 -25.00 -15.52 -9.46
N PRO A 456 -23.83 -14.86 -9.27
CA PRO A 456 -22.59 -15.25 -9.92
C PRO A 456 -21.88 -16.40 -9.16
N LEU A 457 -20.97 -17.09 -9.85
CA LEU A 457 -20.12 -18.14 -9.29
C LEU A 457 -18.85 -17.54 -8.68
N TYR A 458 -18.62 -17.77 -7.39
CA TYR A 458 -17.46 -17.24 -6.64
C TYR A 458 -16.13 -17.97 -6.93
N TYR A 459 -16.17 -19.09 -7.65
CA TYR A 459 -15.02 -19.94 -7.97
C TYR A 459 -15.16 -20.54 -9.38
N CYS A 460 -14.03 -20.72 -10.07
CA CYS A 460 -13.90 -21.38 -11.35
C CYS A 460 -13.37 -22.81 -11.12
N GLU A 461 -14.16 -23.80 -11.50
CA GLU A 461 -13.83 -25.21 -11.29
C GLU A 461 -12.85 -25.76 -12.35
N GLY A 462 -12.03 -26.74 -11.97
CA GLY A 462 -11.14 -27.43 -12.90
C GLY A 462 -10.02 -26.57 -13.48
N VAL A 463 -9.59 -25.53 -12.76
CA VAL A 463 -8.46 -24.65 -13.14
C VAL A 463 -7.53 -24.42 -11.94
N SER A 464 -6.25 -24.17 -12.21
CA SER A 464 -5.27 -23.81 -11.18
C SER A 464 -5.51 -22.38 -10.68
N ASP A 465 -5.62 -22.19 -9.35
CA ASP A 465 -5.49 -20.86 -8.73
C ASP A 465 -4.03 -20.55 -8.41
N ALA A 466 -3.68 -19.27 -8.40
CA ALA A 466 -2.31 -18.80 -8.27
C ALA A 466 -2.21 -17.41 -7.64
N ASN A 467 -1.08 -17.13 -7.01
CA ASN A 467 -0.70 -15.78 -6.60
C ASN A 467 -0.04 -15.06 -7.77
N VAL A 468 -0.68 -14.00 -8.28
CA VAL A 468 -0.31 -13.25 -9.48
C VAL A 468 0.00 -11.79 -9.16
N ASN A 469 0.69 -11.08 -10.05
CA ASN A 469 1.04 -9.66 -9.85
C ASN A 469 0.09 -8.70 -10.58
N GLY A 470 -0.69 -9.18 -11.55
CA GLY A 470 -1.77 -8.40 -12.15
C GLY A 470 -2.86 -9.25 -12.79
N VAL A 471 -4.07 -8.73 -12.78
CA VAL A 471 -5.24 -9.31 -13.44
C VAL A 471 -5.96 -8.19 -14.18
N ILE A 472 -6.26 -8.43 -15.46
CA ILE A 472 -6.79 -7.44 -16.40
C ILE A 472 -8.01 -8.07 -17.08
N VAL A 473 -9.14 -7.35 -17.10
CA VAL A 473 -10.36 -7.71 -17.83
C VAL A 473 -10.70 -6.58 -18.79
N MET A 474 -10.82 -6.91 -20.08
CA MET A 474 -11.02 -5.97 -21.18
C MET A 474 -12.33 -6.30 -21.91
N ALA A 475 -13.17 -5.30 -22.17
CA ALA A 475 -14.39 -5.44 -22.94
C ALA A 475 -14.39 -4.45 -24.12
N SER A 476 -14.50 -4.98 -25.34
CA SER A 476 -14.46 -4.21 -26.59
C SER A 476 -15.76 -4.39 -27.39
N MET A 477 -16.18 -3.32 -28.07
CA MET A 477 -17.42 -3.28 -28.87
C MET A 477 -17.12 -2.53 -30.17
N PRO A 478 -17.42 -3.07 -31.37
CA PRO A 478 -17.00 -2.49 -32.65
C PRO A 478 -17.45 -1.04 -32.87
N GLU A 479 -18.61 -0.67 -32.33
CA GLU A 479 -19.20 0.66 -32.46
C GLU A 479 -18.70 1.66 -31.38
N ALA A 480 -17.90 1.20 -30.41
CA ALA A 480 -17.42 2.03 -29.32
C ALA A 480 -16.06 2.68 -29.64
N ARG A 481 -15.96 3.99 -29.39
CA ARG A 481 -14.70 4.76 -29.58
C ARG A 481 -13.54 4.34 -28.65
N GLN A 482 -13.82 3.61 -27.56
CA GLN A 482 -12.84 3.17 -26.57
C GLN A 482 -13.32 1.89 -25.88
N ASP A 483 -12.39 0.99 -25.59
CA ASP A 483 -12.61 -0.22 -24.77
C ASP A 483 -12.89 0.13 -23.30
N LEU A 484 -13.65 -0.74 -22.62
CA LEU A 484 -13.78 -0.72 -21.16
C LEU A 484 -12.76 -1.68 -20.57
N ASN A 485 -11.88 -1.17 -19.70
CA ASN A 485 -10.83 -1.96 -19.06
C ASN A 485 -10.93 -1.81 -17.54
N VAL A 486 -10.94 -2.93 -16.81
CA VAL A 486 -10.78 -2.95 -15.34
C VAL A 486 -9.66 -3.90 -14.97
N TRP A 487 -8.81 -3.50 -14.04
CA TRP A 487 -7.57 -4.21 -13.76
C TRP A 487 -7.06 -3.91 -12.36
N ARG A 488 -6.23 -4.81 -11.82
CA ARG A 488 -5.43 -4.60 -10.61
C ARG A 488 -4.00 -5.06 -10.91
N LEU A 489 -3.03 -4.32 -10.39
CA LEU A 489 -1.60 -4.59 -10.57
C LEU A 489 -0.87 -4.25 -9.26
N ALA A 490 0.08 -5.10 -8.88
CA ALA A 490 0.96 -4.90 -7.74
C ALA A 490 2.32 -5.57 -8.03
N ILE A 491 3.36 -4.75 -8.17
CA ILE A 491 4.72 -5.23 -8.48
C ILE A 491 5.28 -6.09 -7.33
N LYS A 492 5.14 -5.64 -6.07
CA LYS A 492 5.77 -6.32 -4.93
C LYS A 492 4.93 -7.45 -4.33
N ASN A 493 3.64 -7.21 -4.10
CA ASN A 493 2.76 -8.12 -3.39
C ASN A 493 1.86 -8.86 -4.40
N CYS A 494 1.93 -10.18 -4.45
CA CYS A 494 0.99 -10.95 -5.26
C CYS A 494 -0.44 -10.93 -4.68
N MET A 495 -1.43 -11.14 -5.54
CA MET A 495 -2.85 -11.28 -5.22
C MET A 495 -3.38 -12.65 -5.70
N PRO A 496 -4.31 -13.30 -4.97
CA PRO A 496 -4.93 -14.55 -5.43
C PRO A 496 -5.78 -14.32 -6.69
N LEU A 497 -5.52 -15.10 -7.75
CA LEU A 497 -6.09 -14.90 -9.08
C LEU A 497 -7.62 -14.97 -9.07
N GLN A 498 -8.22 -16.05 -8.54
CA GLN A 498 -9.66 -16.27 -8.66
C GLN A 498 -10.51 -15.16 -8.02
N SER A 499 -10.24 -14.81 -6.76
CA SER A 499 -11.02 -13.78 -6.05
C SER A 499 -10.76 -12.36 -6.59
N THR A 500 -9.56 -12.09 -7.12
CA THR A 500 -9.27 -10.85 -7.84
C THR A 500 -10.08 -10.77 -9.12
N LEU A 501 -10.12 -11.86 -9.90
CA LEU A 501 -10.85 -11.97 -11.16
C LEU A 501 -12.36 -11.83 -10.96
N PHE A 502 -12.91 -12.44 -9.90
CA PHE A 502 -14.31 -12.26 -9.49
C PHE A 502 -14.64 -10.79 -9.17
N SER A 503 -13.80 -10.13 -8.37
CA SER A 503 -14.03 -8.71 -8.02
C SER A 503 -13.91 -7.79 -9.25
N LEU A 504 -13.03 -8.12 -10.20
CA LEU A 504 -12.98 -7.44 -11.50
C LEU A 504 -14.19 -7.72 -12.40
N CYS A 505 -14.90 -8.83 -12.21
CA CYS A 505 -16.21 -9.05 -12.85
C CYS A 505 -17.29 -8.11 -12.28
N GLU A 506 -17.28 -7.87 -10.96
CA GLU A 506 -18.17 -6.88 -10.32
C GLU A 506 -17.87 -5.46 -10.86
N ASP A 507 -16.58 -5.08 -10.91
CA ASP A 507 -16.11 -3.80 -11.46
C ASP A 507 -16.50 -3.64 -12.96
N MET A 508 -16.31 -4.69 -13.77
CA MET A 508 -16.66 -4.68 -15.20
C MET A 508 -18.17 -4.61 -15.42
N ALA A 509 -18.98 -5.38 -14.70
CA ALA A 509 -20.44 -5.32 -14.78
C ALA A 509 -20.95 -3.90 -14.45
N ASN A 510 -20.33 -3.24 -13.47
CA ASN A 510 -20.64 -1.85 -13.12
C ASN A 510 -20.15 -0.83 -14.17
N ALA A 511 -19.07 -1.11 -14.91
CA ALA A 511 -18.63 -0.29 -16.05
C ALA A 511 -19.56 -0.44 -17.26
N VAL A 512 -19.86 -1.68 -17.66
CA VAL A 512 -20.78 -2.04 -18.75
C VAL A 512 -22.18 -1.44 -18.52
N ARG A 513 -22.73 -1.56 -17.30
CA ARG A 513 -24.02 -0.96 -16.92
C ARG A 513 -24.00 0.57 -17.02
N ARG A 514 -22.95 1.24 -16.52
CA ARG A 514 -22.79 2.71 -16.64
C ARG A 514 -22.62 3.19 -18.08
N ARG A 515 -22.12 2.34 -18.99
CA ARG A 515 -21.96 2.66 -20.41
C ARG A 515 -23.21 2.34 -21.25
N GLY A 516 -24.26 1.76 -20.66
CA GLY A 516 -25.47 1.33 -21.37
C GLY A 516 -25.25 0.15 -22.33
N TRP A 517 -24.14 -0.59 -22.16
CA TRP A 517 -23.78 -1.70 -23.04
C TRP A 517 -24.66 -2.93 -22.77
N MET A 518 -25.23 -3.50 -23.82
CA MET A 518 -26.05 -4.72 -23.71
C MET A 518 -25.18 -5.96 -23.51
N SER A 519 -25.61 -6.85 -22.59
CA SER A 519 -24.99 -8.16 -22.35
C SER A 519 -24.84 -8.94 -23.66
N GLY A 520 -23.64 -9.48 -23.92
CA GLY A 520 -23.35 -10.31 -25.10
C GLY A 520 -23.09 -9.54 -26.40
N ARG A 521 -23.13 -8.19 -26.42
CA ARG A 521 -22.75 -7.38 -27.59
C ARG A 521 -21.30 -6.87 -27.58
N TYR A 522 -20.50 -7.28 -26.59
CA TYR A 522 -19.08 -6.95 -26.48
C TYR A 522 -18.24 -8.24 -26.46
N ARG A 523 -17.05 -8.18 -27.08
CA ARG A 523 -16.01 -9.18 -26.88
C ARG A 523 -15.42 -8.97 -25.47
N LEU A 524 -15.10 -10.07 -24.79
CA LEU A 524 -14.43 -10.06 -23.49
C LEU A 524 -13.11 -10.80 -23.61
N ASP A 525 -12.03 -10.14 -23.20
CA ASP A 525 -10.66 -10.65 -23.12
C ASP A 525 -10.13 -10.52 -21.69
N ILE A 526 -9.16 -11.37 -21.33
CA ILE A 526 -8.42 -11.25 -20.07
C ILE A 526 -6.91 -11.30 -20.30
N ALA A 527 -6.16 -10.71 -19.37
CA ALA A 527 -4.73 -10.94 -19.26
C ALA A 527 -4.30 -11.09 -17.79
N ILE A 528 -3.35 -11.99 -17.55
CA ILE A 528 -2.84 -12.37 -16.23
C ILE A 528 -1.33 -12.15 -16.23
N ALA A 529 -0.85 -11.32 -15.31
CA ALA A 529 0.56 -10.91 -15.20
C ALA A 529 1.20 -11.40 -13.89
N TYR A 530 2.46 -11.81 -13.93
CA TYR A 530 3.22 -12.41 -12.83
C TYR A 530 4.73 -12.23 -13.04
N ASP A 531 5.57 -12.71 -12.13
CA ASP A 531 7.04 -12.74 -12.27
C ASP A 531 7.65 -11.38 -12.69
N PRO A 532 7.59 -10.35 -11.83
CA PRO A 532 8.06 -9.00 -12.15
C PRO A 532 9.60 -8.88 -12.12
N THR A 533 10.14 -8.28 -13.18
CA THR A 533 11.57 -7.99 -13.38
C THR A 533 11.77 -6.48 -13.48
N MET A 534 12.88 -5.95 -12.96
CA MET A 534 13.21 -4.52 -13.06
C MET A 534 14.20 -4.26 -14.21
N HIS A 535 14.01 -3.14 -14.90
CA HIS A 535 14.74 -2.75 -16.12
C HIS A 535 15.28 -1.31 -16.06
N GLY A 536 15.54 -0.79 -14.86
CA GLY A 536 16.04 0.56 -14.65
C GLY A 536 14.95 1.64 -14.75
N THR A 537 15.23 2.72 -15.49
CA THR A 537 14.36 3.91 -15.59
C THR A 537 14.09 4.27 -17.06
N VAL A 538 13.11 5.13 -17.34
CA VAL A 538 12.76 5.52 -18.72
C VAL A 538 13.92 6.28 -19.40
N ALA A 539 14.70 7.07 -18.65
CA ALA A 539 15.92 7.71 -19.15
C ALA A 539 17.07 6.73 -19.42
N SER A 540 17.20 5.69 -18.58
CA SER A 540 18.28 4.69 -18.68
C SER A 540 17.74 3.26 -18.52
N PRO A 541 17.07 2.72 -19.56
CA PRO A 541 16.46 1.40 -19.50
C PRO A 541 17.45 0.28 -19.87
N ASP A 542 17.30 -0.88 -19.22
CA ASP A 542 17.95 -2.13 -19.60
C ASP A 542 16.90 -3.13 -20.11
N LEU A 543 16.62 -3.08 -21.41
CA LEU A 543 15.64 -3.95 -22.07
C LEU A 543 16.21 -5.31 -22.51
N GLU A 544 17.43 -5.64 -22.09
CA GLU A 544 18.07 -6.91 -22.43
C GLU A 544 17.31 -8.10 -21.81
N GLY A 545 17.10 -9.15 -22.61
CA GLY A 545 16.36 -10.35 -22.21
C GLY A 545 14.83 -10.25 -22.28
N ILE A 546 14.23 -9.14 -22.73
CA ILE A 546 12.77 -9.01 -22.83
C ILE A 546 12.22 -9.69 -24.09
N ASP A 547 11.51 -10.80 -23.91
CA ASP A 547 10.61 -11.39 -24.91
C ASP A 547 9.22 -10.74 -24.80
N THR A 548 8.91 -9.79 -25.70
CA THR A 548 7.62 -9.09 -25.75
C THR A 548 6.43 -10.01 -26.06
N SER A 549 6.65 -11.18 -26.66
CA SER A 549 5.58 -12.18 -26.85
C SER A 549 5.16 -12.86 -25.54
N ARG A 550 5.98 -12.74 -24.48
CA ARG A 550 5.75 -13.33 -23.15
C ARG A 550 5.72 -12.33 -22.01
N ARG A 551 6.14 -11.08 -22.22
CA ARG A 551 6.27 -10.08 -21.16
C ARG A 551 5.67 -8.74 -21.55
N ALA A 552 4.82 -8.19 -20.70
CA ALA A 552 4.31 -6.82 -20.81
C ALA A 552 5.26 -5.86 -20.07
N LEU A 553 5.37 -4.62 -20.55
CA LEU A 553 6.10 -3.54 -19.87
C LEU A 553 5.17 -2.68 -19.03
N VAL A 554 5.70 -2.19 -17.90
CA VAL A 554 5.03 -1.28 -16.99
C VAL A 554 5.98 -0.16 -16.61
N VAL A 555 5.50 1.08 -16.72
CA VAL A 555 6.18 2.30 -16.28
C VAL A 555 5.36 2.93 -15.17
N PHE A 556 6.03 3.44 -14.14
CA PHE A 556 5.41 4.24 -13.07
C PHE A 556 5.96 5.67 -13.07
N ASP A 557 5.10 6.66 -12.82
CA ASP A 557 5.49 8.02 -12.44
C ASP A 557 4.56 8.53 -11.33
N ARG A 558 5.11 8.62 -10.11
CA ARG A 558 4.38 8.92 -8.85
C ARG A 558 3.20 7.96 -8.64
N SER A 559 1.97 8.44 -8.80
CA SER A 559 0.72 7.68 -8.68
C SER A 559 0.21 7.12 -10.02
N ARG A 560 0.80 7.56 -11.13
CA ARG A 560 0.41 7.20 -12.50
C ARG A 560 1.22 6.00 -12.96
N SER A 561 0.61 5.16 -13.78
CA SER A 561 1.28 4.02 -14.40
C SER A 561 0.68 3.71 -15.76
N GLY A 562 1.54 3.25 -16.67
CA GLY A 562 1.17 2.77 -17.99
C GLY A 562 1.59 1.31 -18.12
N VAL A 563 0.72 0.49 -18.70
CA VAL A 563 0.98 -0.92 -19.02
C VAL A 563 0.85 -1.07 -20.52
N ALA A 564 1.86 -1.60 -21.18
CA ALA A 564 1.81 -1.92 -22.60
C ALA A 564 2.18 -3.40 -22.82
N PHE A 565 1.37 -4.06 -23.64
CA PHE A 565 1.66 -5.39 -24.16
C PHE A 565 1.42 -5.37 -25.66
N ASP A 566 2.39 -5.84 -26.43
CA ASP A 566 2.26 -6.11 -27.85
C ASP A 566 3.20 -7.27 -28.18
N ALA A 567 2.63 -8.41 -28.61
CA ALA A 567 3.38 -9.64 -28.81
C ALA A 567 4.25 -9.67 -30.08
N SER A 568 4.25 -8.60 -30.89
CA SER A 568 5.01 -8.51 -32.15
C SER A 568 5.94 -7.30 -32.26
N SER A 569 5.76 -6.28 -31.41
CA SER A 569 6.62 -5.10 -31.32
C SER A 569 7.91 -5.35 -30.54
N ARG A 570 8.92 -4.50 -30.72
CA ARG A 570 10.21 -4.58 -30.00
C ARG A 570 10.09 -3.97 -28.60
N PRO A 571 10.95 -4.33 -27.63
CA PRO A 571 10.90 -3.78 -26.28
C PRO A 571 10.93 -2.25 -26.21
N GLU A 572 11.65 -1.57 -27.12
CA GLU A 572 11.75 -0.11 -27.18
C GLU A 572 10.43 0.55 -27.57
N ASP A 573 9.72 -0.04 -28.54
CA ASP A 573 8.43 0.43 -29.03
C ASP A 573 7.36 0.27 -27.92
N VAL A 574 7.36 -0.89 -27.26
CA VAL A 574 6.45 -1.18 -26.14
C VAL A 574 6.77 -0.32 -24.91
N LEU A 575 8.05 -0.01 -24.64
CA LEU A 575 8.45 0.94 -23.58
C LEU A 575 7.88 2.33 -23.84
N THR A 576 7.98 2.81 -25.08
CA THR A 576 7.49 4.13 -25.48
C THR A 576 5.98 4.23 -25.21
N ILE A 577 5.21 3.24 -25.66
CA ILE A 577 3.76 3.15 -25.42
C ILE A 577 3.43 3.10 -23.91
N ALA A 578 4.22 2.39 -23.09
CA ALA A 578 4.03 2.34 -21.64
C ALA A 578 4.36 3.68 -20.96
N ALA A 579 5.40 4.40 -21.40
CA ALA A 579 5.79 5.70 -20.86
C ALA A 579 4.78 6.81 -21.23
N GLU A 580 4.28 6.82 -22.47
CA GLU A 580 3.17 7.68 -22.90
C GLU A 580 1.90 7.41 -22.10
N ALA A 581 1.55 6.13 -21.90
CA ALA A 581 0.39 5.75 -21.09
C ALA A 581 0.56 6.10 -19.60
N ALA A 582 1.78 6.12 -19.06
CA ALA A 582 2.09 6.63 -17.72
C ALA A 582 2.12 8.17 -17.65
N GLN A 583 2.14 8.86 -18.80
CA GLN A 583 2.33 10.31 -18.95
C GLN A 583 3.62 10.82 -18.27
N VAL A 584 4.72 10.08 -18.38
CA VAL A 584 5.99 10.33 -17.65
C VAL A 584 6.41 11.80 -17.70
N SER A 585 6.58 12.39 -16.53
CA SER A 585 6.99 13.80 -16.34
C SER A 585 8.46 13.98 -15.96
N ASP A 586 9.11 12.92 -15.49
CA ASP A 586 10.52 12.94 -15.07
C ASP A 586 11.17 11.56 -15.37
N PRO A 587 11.70 11.34 -16.59
CA PRO A 587 12.18 10.03 -17.06
C PRO A 587 13.30 9.41 -16.23
N GLU A 588 14.08 10.23 -15.52
CA GLU A 588 15.17 9.77 -14.63
C GLU A 588 14.64 9.03 -13.39
N PHE A 589 13.43 9.36 -12.92
CA PHE A 589 12.83 8.79 -11.72
C PHE A 589 11.62 7.90 -12.00
N ALA A 590 11.29 7.64 -13.26
CA ALA A 590 10.22 6.74 -13.68
C ALA A 590 10.75 5.30 -13.87
N PRO A 591 10.53 4.36 -12.92
CA PRO A 591 11.07 3.01 -13.02
C PRO A 591 10.32 2.16 -14.05
N VAL A 592 11.09 1.33 -14.76
CA VAL A 592 10.62 0.38 -15.76
C VAL A 592 10.62 -1.04 -15.18
N TYR A 593 9.50 -1.73 -15.31
CA TYR A 593 9.35 -3.15 -14.99
C TYR A 593 8.82 -3.92 -16.20
N SER A 594 9.08 -5.22 -16.24
CA SER A 594 8.36 -6.16 -17.11
C SER A 594 7.73 -7.26 -16.27
N LEU A 595 6.58 -7.76 -16.69
CA LEU A 595 5.92 -8.91 -16.06
C LEU A 595 5.66 -9.99 -17.11
N ALA A 596 5.93 -11.25 -16.75
CA ALA A 596 5.44 -12.39 -17.52
C ALA A 596 3.92 -12.32 -17.65
N ILE A 597 3.39 -12.57 -18.85
CA ILE A 597 1.97 -12.36 -19.14
C ILE A 597 1.37 -13.49 -19.97
N GLN A 598 0.10 -13.80 -19.69
CA GLN A 598 -0.74 -14.64 -20.54
C GLN A 598 -2.05 -13.89 -20.83
N SER A 599 -2.35 -13.67 -22.11
CA SER A 599 -3.43 -12.81 -22.59
C SER A 599 -4.22 -13.50 -23.71
N THR A 600 -5.54 -13.28 -23.77
CA THR A 600 -6.37 -13.70 -24.92
C THR A 600 -6.35 -12.69 -26.08
N ARG A 601 -5.68 -11.55 -25.90
CA ARG A 601 -5.54 -10.45 -26.85
C ARG A 601 -4.06 -10.17 -27.12
N PRO A 602 -3.60 -10.09 -28.39
CA PRO A 602 -2.17 -10.00 -28.71
C PRO A 602 -1.53 -8.63 -28.41
N GLN A 603 -2.34 -7.57 -28.30
CA GLN A 603 -1.88 -6.22 -27.96
C GLN A 603 -2.92 -5.44 -27.16
N PHE A 604 -2.48 -4.68 -26.15
CA PHE A 604 -3.30 -3.71 -25.42
C PHE A 604 -2.44 -2.68 -24.68
N THR A 605 -3.04 -1.53 -24.38
CA THR A 605 -2.43 -0.48 -23.54
C THR A 605 -3.41 -0.08 -22.43
N LEU A 606 -2.93 0.01 -21.20
CA LEU A 606 -3.67 0.50 -20.03
C LEU A 606 -2.96 1.71 -19.43
N SER A 607 -3.73 2.57 -18.76
CA SER A 607 -3.23 3.71 -18.02
C SER A 607 -4.03 3.87 -16.73
N SER A 608 -3.34 4.17 -15.63
CA SER A 608 -3.94 4.71 -14.40
C SER A 608 -3.80 6.24 -14.31
N ALA A 609 -3.21 6.88 -15.33
CA ALA A 609 -3.12 8.33 -15.36
C ALA A 609 -4.53 8.94 -15.42
N PRO A 610 -4.82 9.97 -14.60
CA PRO A 610 -6.13 10.61 -14.57
C PRO A 610 -6.48 11.20 -15.94
N ARG A 611 -7.78 11.21 -16.25
CA ARG A 611 -8.34 11.88 -17.41
C ARG A 611 -9.23 13.03 -16.93
N PRO A 612 -9.29 14.17 -17.64
CA PRO A 612 -10.13 15.29 -17.26
C PRO A 612 -11.61 14.91 -17.28
N THR A 613 -12.37 15.46 -16.34
CA THR A 613 -13.80 15.19 -16.15
C THR A 613 -14.62 16.47 -16.16
N GLY A 614 -15.75 16.46 -16.88
CA GLY A 614 -16.74 17.53 -16.78
C GLY A 614 -17.40 17.54 -15.40
N GLY A 615 -17.69 18.73 -14.87
CA GLY A 615 -18.32 18.93 -13.56
C GLY A 615 -19.75 19.44 -13.63
N ALA A 616 -20.37 19.60 -12.45
CA ALA A 616 -21.54 20.45 -12.30
C ALA A 616 -21.16 21.93 -12.52
N SER A 617 -22.11 22.72 -13.04
CA SER A 617 -21.91 24.17 -13.29
C SER A 617 -21.56 24.96 -12.01
N VAL A 618 -22.04 24.50 -10.85
CA VAL A 618 -21.68 25.06 -9.53
C VAL A 618 -20.84 24.03 -8.77
N ARG A 619 -19.71 24.47 -8.20
CA ARG A 619 -18.92 23.66 -7.25
C ARG A 619 -19.46 23.87 -5.82
N PRO A 620 -19.83 22.82 -5.08
CA PRO A 620 -20.14 22.95 -3.65
C PRO A 620 -18.88 23.29 -2.84
N PRO A 621 -19.00 23.83 -1.61
CA PRO A 621 -17.86 23.95 -0.70
C PRO A 621 -17.41 22.57 -0.22
N ALA A 622 -16.10 22.35 -0.13
CA ALA A 622 -15.48 21.10 0.30
C ALA A 622 -14.93 21.19 1.73
N VAL A 623 -14.57 22.39 2.22
CA VAL A 623 -13.90 22.58 3.53
C VAL A 623 -14.55 23.65 4.43
N ALA A 624 -15.75 24.13 4.07
CA ALA A 624 -16.61 24.90 4.98
C ALA A 624 -16.88 24.11 6.27
N GLY A 625 -16.71 24.75 7.42
CA GLY A 625 -16.80 24.13 8.75
C GLY A 625 -15.51 23.42 9.22
N ALA A 626 -14.51 23.28 8.34
CA ALA A 626 -13.22 22.63 8.67
C ALA A 626 -12.03 23.61 8.58
N PHE A 627 -11.89 24.32 7.46
CA PHE A 627 -10.80 25.29 7.25
C PHE A 627 -11.25 26.74 7.53
N TYR A 628 -12.50 27.06 7.23
CA TYR A 628 -13.16 28.32 7.56
C TYR A 628 -14.57 28.03 8.12
N PRO A 629 -15.27 28.98 8.77
CA PRO A 629 -16.52 28.67 9.45
C PRO A 629 -17.63 28.13 8.56
N GLY A 630 -18.52 27.31 9.14
CA GLY A 630 -19.56 26.59 8.40
C GLY A 630 -20.80 27.42 8.05
N THR A 631 -20.96 28.62 8.63
CA THR A 631 -22.12 29.47 8.44
C THR A 631 -21.74 30.91 8.05
N ALA A 632 -22.59 31.57 7.26
CA ALA A 632 -22.36 32.95 6.80
C ALA A 632 -22.11 33.93 7.97
N ALA A 633 -22.92 33.82 9.03
CA ALA A 633 -22.82 34.67 10.22
C ALA A 633 -21.57 34.41 11.08
N GLU A 634 -20.86 33.29 10.89
CA GLU A 634 -19.54 33.06 11.48
C GLU A 634 -18.41 33.50 10.56
N ILE A 635 -18.55 33.30 9.24
CA ILE A 635 -17.65 33.82 8.21
C ILE A 635 -17.51 35.34 8.33
N ASP A 636 -18.63 36.07 8.32
CA ASP A 636 -18.63 37.53 8.39
C ASP A 636 -18.03 38.04 9.72
N ARG A 637 -18.43 37.46 10.86
CA ARG A 637 -17.87 37.79 12.19
C ARG A 637 -16.36 37.52 12.29
N MET A 638 -15.84 36.50 11.60
CA MET A 638 -14.41 36.20 11.61
C MET A 638 -13.64 37.12 10.65
N LEU A 639 -14.20 37.47 9.50
CA LEU A 639 -13.63 38.47 8.59
C LEU A 639 -13.50 39.84 9.26
N ASP A 640 -14.52 40.26 10.03
CA ASP A 640 -14.51 41.50 10.81
C ASP A 640 -13.42 41.52 11.93
N GLN A 641 -12.83 40.37 12.28
CA GLN A 641 -11.71 40.22 13.23
C GLN A 641 -10.34 40.00 12.57
N MET A 642 -10.32 39.83 11.24
CA MET A 642 -9.12 39.56 10.44
C MET A 642 -8.73 40.75 9.55
N LEU A 643 -9.71 41.56 9.12
CA LEU A 643 -9.48 42.79 8.37
C LEU A 643 -9.07 43.95 9.29
N GLU A 644 -8.26 44.87 8.76
CA GLU A 644 -7.78 46.06 9.47
C GLU A 644 -8.62 47.31 9.11
N PRO A 645 -8.78 48.29 10.01
CA PRO A 645 -9.36 49.58 9.64
C PRO A 645 -8.42 50.35 8.70
N ASP A 646 -9.00 51.26 7.90
CA ASP A 646 -8.32 52.31 7.14
C ASP A 646 -7.23 51.88 6.13
N VAL A 647 -7.17 50.60 5.76
CA VAL A 647 -6.30 50.09 4.69
C VAL A 647 -6.77 50.60 3.33
N THR A 648 -5.90 51.34 2.62
CA THR A 648 -6.13 51.77 1.24
C THR A 648 -5.61 50.71 0.26
N PRO A 649 -6.46 50.09 -0.58
CA PRO A 649 -6.01 49.13 -1.59
C PRO A 649 -5.19 49.80 -2.70
N ARG A 650 -4.21 49.09 -3.27
CA ARG A 650 -3.38 49.53 -4.39
C ARG A 650 -3.42 48.53 -5.55
N PRO A 651 -3.24 48.95 -6.81
CA PRO A 651 -3.05 48.02 -7.91
C PRO A 651 -1.77 47.19 -7.74
N CYS A 652 -1.80 45.97 -8.27
CA CYS A 652 -0.69 45.03 -8.34
C CYS A 652 -0.99 43.96 -9.40
N HIS A 653 0.04 43.24 -9.84
CA HIS A 653 -0.09 42.22 -10.88
C HIS A 653 -0.21 40.80 -10.32
N ALA A 654 0.41 40.53 -9.17
CA ALA A 654 0.16 39.30 -8.40
C ALA A 654 0.13 39.53 -6.89
N VAL A 655 -0.41 38.55 -6.17
CA VAL A 655 -0.48 38.50 -4.70
C VAL A 655 -0.25 37.07 -4.22
N MET A 656 0.52 36.88 -3.14
CA MET A 656 0.76 35.57 -2.53
C MET A 656 0.14 35.49 -1.13
N VAL A 657 -0.61 34.43 -0.87
CA VAL A 657 -1.33 34.20 0.40
C VAL A 657 -1.26 32.75 0.89
N PRO A 658 -1.26 32.53 2.22
CA PRO A 658 -1.33 31.19 2.83
C PRO A 658 -2.74 30.59 2.80
N HIS A 659 -2.85 29.26 2.84
CA HIS A 659 -4.11 28.51 2.71
C HIS A 659 -4.39 27.44 3.78
N ALA A 660 -3.61 27.38 4.86
CA ALA A 660 -4.07 26.71 6.08
C ALA A 660 -5.44 27.26 6.58
N GLY A 661 -6.08 26.51 7.49
CA GLY A 661 -7.34 26.94 8.09
C GLY A 661 -7.23 28.32 8.78
N TRP A 662 -8.28 29.13 8.68
CA TRP A 662 -8.29 30.56 9.03
C TRP A 662 -7.82 30.87 10.46
N ARG A 663 -7.97 29.93 11.40
CA ARG A 663 -7.44 30.04 12.77
C ARG A 663 -5.92 30.27 12.82
N TYR A 664 -5.17 29.77 11.83
CA TYR A 664 -3.71 29.85 11.79
C TYR A 664 -3.22 30.97 10.87
N SER A 665 -3.73 31.03 9.64
CA SER A 665 -3.19 31.88 8.57
C SER A 665 -4.17 32.92 8.02
N GLY A 666 -5.47 32.80 8.36
CA GLY A 666 -6.56 33.57 7.74
C GLY A 666 -6.42 35.08 7.91
N ARG A 667 -5.87 35.54 9.05
CA ARG A 667 -5.56 36.96 9.27
C ARG A 667 -4.54 37.48 8.26
N LEU A 668 -3.42 36.79 8.07
CA LEU A 668 -2.40 37.22 7.11
C LEU A 668 -2.92 37.18 5.66
N ALA A 669 -3.70 36.16 5.30
CA ALA A 669 -4.37 36.09 3.99
C ALA A 669 -5.33 37.28 3.79
N ALA A 670 -6.21 37.56 4.76
CA ALA A 670 -7.17 38.65 4.70
C ALA A 670 -6.50 40.04 4.63
N GLN A 671 -5.50 40.30 5.49
CA GLN A 671 -4.74 41.54 5.50
C GLN A 671 -3.95 41.76 4.20
N THR A 672 -3.41 40.68 3.61
CA THR A 672 -2.71 40.74 2.32
C THR A 672 -3.68 41.07 1.18
N LEU A 673 -4.82 40.38 1.09
CA LEU A 673 -5.84 40.64 0.06
C LEU A 673 -6.50 42.01 0.21
N GLN A 674 -6.67 42.52 1.44
CA GLN A 674 -7.23 43.84 1.70
C GLN A 674 -6.39 45.00 1.12
N ARG A 675 -5.08 44.77 0.92
CA ARG A 675 -4.16 45.76 0.33
C ARG A 675 -4.22 45.79 -1.20
N VAL A 676 -5.00 44.91 -1.83
CA VAL A 676 -5.09 44.76 -3.29
C VAL A 676 -6.35 45.40 -3.85
N GLN A 677 -6.19 46.26 -4.86
CA GLN A 677 -7.29 46.72 -5.71
C GLN A 677 -7.63 45.60 -6.72
N PHE A 678 -8.78 44.96 -6.54
CA PHE A 678 -9.21 43.85 -7.39
C PHE A 678 -9.70 44.34 -8.78
N PRO A 679 -9.23 43.74 -9.88
CA PRO A 679 -9.83 43.88 -11.22
C PRO A 679 -11.10 43.03 -11.37
N SER A 680 -11.73 43.03 -12.54
CA SER A 680 -12.95 42.23 -12.79
C SER A 680 -12.74 40.71 -12.66
N THR A 681 -11.49 40.24 -12.78
CA THR A 681 -11.15 38.81 -12.87
C THR A 681 -9.88 38.47 -12.11
N VAL A 682 -9.91 37.40 -11.31
CA VAL A 682 -8.75 36.81 -10.63
C VAL A 682 -8.46 35.44 -11.25
N ILE A 683 -7.19 35.13 -11.50
CA ILE A 683 -6.73 33.76 -11.77
C ILE A 683 -5.95 33.30 -10.55
N ALA A 684 -6.54 32.36 -9.80
CA ALA A 684 -5.99 31.84 -8.56
C ALA A 684 -5.28 30.51 -8.79
N PHE A 685 -3.96 30.50 -8.65
CA PHE A 685 -3.09 29.33 -8.73
C PHE A 685 -2.81 28.78 -7.34
N GLY A 686 -2.95 27.46 -7.16
CA GLY A 686 -2.64 26.79 -5.91
C GLY A 686 -2.11 25.37 -6.12
N PRO A 687 -1.49 24.75 -5.12
CA PRO A 687 -1.09 23.36 -5.19
C PRO A 687 -2.29 22.42 -5.19
N LYS A 688 -2.14 21.29 -5.88
CA LYS A 688 -3.06 20.15 -5.86
C LYS A 688 -2.60 19.14 -4.81
N HIS A 689 -3.27 19.12 -3.66
CA HIS A 689 -3.05 18.17 -2.57
C HIS A 689 -3.84 16.87 -2.76
N THR A 690 -4.96 16.96 -3.48
CA THR A 690 -5.91 15.85 -3.66
C THR A 690 -5.51 14.91 -4.81
N ALA A 691 -5.75 13.61 -4.61
CA ALA A 691 -5.38 12.58 -5.59
C ALA A 691 -6.25 12.54 -6.87
N PRO A 692 -7.60 12.74 -6.85
CA PRO A 692 -8.42 12.68 -8.05
C PRO A 692 -8.05 13.75 -9.09
N GLY A 693 -8.35 13.46 -10.37
CA GLY A 693 -8.16 14.42 -11.45
C GLY A 693 -6.71 14.68 -11.88
N VAL A 694 -6.55 15.38 -13.00
CA VAL A 694 -5.26 15.66 -13.66
C VAL A 694 -4.37 16.57 -12.83
N ASP A 695 -3.05 16.44 -12.98
CA ASP A 695 -2.09 17.23 -12.17
C ASP A 695 -2.20 18.74 -12.41
N TRP A 696 -2.54 19.20 -13.62
CA TRP A 696 -2.55 20.62 -13.99
C TRP A 696 -3.95 20.98 -14.51
N ALA A 697 -4.79 21.51 -13.63
CA ALA A 697 -6.24 21.54 -13.83
C ALA A 697 -6.86 22.93 -13.63
N ILE A 698 -7.68 23.36 -14.60
CA ILE A 698 -8.56 24.53 -14.51
C ILE A 698 -9.94 24.09 -14.05
N ALA A 699 -10.56 24.86 -13.14
CA ALA A 699 -11.90 24.61 -12.63
C ALA A 699 -12.98 24.78 -13.72
N PRO A 700 -13.72 23.73 -14.12
CA PRO A 700 -14.74 23.81 -15.16
C PRO A 700 -16.10 24.28 -14.62
N HIS A 701 -16.09 25.09 -13.56
CA HIS A 701 -17.28 25.52 -12.83
C HIS A 701 -17.56 26.98 -13.17
N HIS A 702 -18.83 27.33 -13.44
CA HIS A 702 -19.28 28.70 -13.65
C HIS A 702 -19.43 29.47 -12.33
N ARG A 703 -19.65 28.77 -11.20
CA ARG A 703 -19.78 29.34 -9.86
C ARG A 703 -19.16 28.46 -8.78
N TRP A 704 -18.69 29.10 -7.72
CA TRP A 704 -18.28 28.50 -6.46
C TRP A 704 -19.35 28.81 -5.41
N SER A 705 -19.92 27.78 -4.79
CA SER A 705 -20.89 27.94 -3.70
C SER A 705 -20.18 27.99 -2.35
N LEU A 706 -20.58 28.93 -1.50
CA LEU A 706 -20.06 29.14 -0.15
C LEU A 706 -21.24 29.24 0.84
N PRO A 707 -21.02 29.11 2.16
CA PRO A 707 -22.09 29.29 3.15
C PRO A 707 -22.72 30.69 3.07
N GLY A 708 -23.92 30.76 2.48
CA GLY A 708 -24.70 31.99 2.28
C GLY A 708 -24.19 32.96 1.20
N ARG A 709 -23.22 32.57 0.37
CA ARG A 709 -22.64 33.38 -0.71
C ARG A 709 -22.33 32.52 -1.93
N GLU A 710 -22.17 33.15 -3.10
CA GLU A 710 -21.57 32.52 -4.27
C GLU A 710 -20.48 33.44 -4.85
N VAL A 711 -19.55 32.87 -5.63
CA VAL A 711 -18.55 33.60 -6.41
C VAL A 711 -18.63 33.09 -7.85
N ASP A 712 -18.81 34.00 -8.80
CA ASP A 712 -18.80 33.67 -10.23
C ASP A 712 -17.39 33.33 -10.73
N SER A 713 -17.28 32.48 -11.74
CA SER A 713 -16.05 32.21 -12.49
C SER A 713 -16.12 32.87 -13.86
N ASP A 714 -14.99 33.35 -14.39
CA ASP A 714 -14.90 33.62 -15.83
C ASP A 714 -14.65 32.30 -16.59
N PHE A 715 -15.73 31.53 -16.77
CA PHE A 715 -15.68 30.25 -17.47
C PHE A 715 -15.22 30.38 -18.93
N GLU A 716 -15.49 31.50 -19.60
CA GLU A 716 -15.10 31.71 -21.00
C GLU A 716 -13.61 32.02 -21.12
N LEU A 717 -13.04 32.85 -20.23
CA LEU A 717 -11.59 32.99 -20.15
C LEU A 717 -10.94 31.67 -19.66
N ALA A 718 -11.55 30.92 -18.75
CA ALA A 718 -11.06 29.60 -18.33
C ALA A 718 -10.99 28.60 -19.50
N ARG A 719 -12.00 28.58 -20.38
CA ARG A 719 -12.01 27.82 -21.63
C ARG A 719 -10.88 28.27 -22.56
N ARG A 720 -10.71 29.58 -22.76
CA ARG A 720 -9.62 30.15 -23.57
C ARG A 720 -8.22 29.81 -23.04
N ILE A 721 -8.03 29.78 -21.72
CA ILE A 721 -6.76 29.32 -21.12
C ILE A 721 -6.53 27.84 -21.44
N ALA A 722 -7.54 26.98 -21.27
CA ALA A 722 -7.43 25.55 -21.59
C ALA A 722 -7.18 25.23 -23.08
N GLU A 723 -7.53 26.16 -23.98
CA GLU A 723 -7.29 26.04 -25.42
C GLU A 723 -5.96 26.64 -25.87
N ALA A 724 -5.44 27.66 -25.16
CA ALA A 724 -4.17 28.32 -25.47
C ALA A 724 -2.96 27.74 -24.72
N VAL A 725 -3.17 27.06 -23.58
CA VAL A 725 -2.13 26.56 -22.68
C VAL A 725 -2.21 25.03 -22.60
N PRO A 726 -1.48 24.27 -23.47
CA PRO A 726 -1.59 22.81 -23.57
C PRO A 726 -1.26 22.06 -22.27
N GLU A 727 -0.55 22.70 -21.34
CA GLU A 727 -0.21 22.12 -20.04
C GLU A 727 -1.42 22.00 -19.10
N LEU A 728 -2.51 22.74 -19.34
CA LEU A 728 -3.68 22.89 -18.46
C LEU A 728 -4.94 22.29 -19.07
N GLN A 729 -5.75 21.60 -18.26
CA GLN A 729 -6.99 20.95 -18.72
C GLN A 729 -8.19 21.30 -17.81
N LEU A 730 -9.38 21.43 -18.40
CA LEU A 730 -10.63 21.60 -17.64
C LEU A 730 -11.02 20.28 -16.94
N ASP A 731 -10.93 20.23 -15.60
CA ASP A 731 -11.22 19.01 -14.84
C ASP A 731 -11.85 19.28 -13.47
N ALA A 732 -13.06 18.76 -13.25
CA ALA A 732 -13.79 18.91 -12.00
C ALA A 732 -13.25 18.02 -10.89
N ALA A 733 -12.72 16.84 -11.20
CA ALA A 733 -12.23 15.89 -10.20
C ALA A 733 -11.05 16.46 -9.41
N ALA A 734 -10.15 17.19 -10.09
CA ALA A 734 -9.01 17.87 -9.48
C ALA A 734 -9.41 19.00 -8.51
N HIS A 735 -10.59 19.59 -8.68
CA HIS A 735 -11.09 20.68 -7.84
C HIS A 735 -12.11 20.23 -6.78
N GLN A 736 -12.76 19.07 -6.95
CA GLN A 736 -13.94 18.64 -6.17
C GLN A 736 -13.72 18.61 -4.65
N GLN A 737 -12.50 18.30 -4.20
CA GLN A 737 -12.12 18.23 -2.78
C GLN A 737 -10.89 19.10 -2.45
N GLU A 738 -10.41 19.89 -3.42
CA GLU A 738 -9.21 20.71 -3.22
C GLU A 738 -9.53 21.99 -2.45
N HIS A 739 -8.66 22.35 -1.51
CA HIS A 739 -8.90 23.41 -0.53
C HIS A 739 -8.01 24.64 -0.75
N SER A 740 -6.86 24.48 -1.43
CA SER A 740 -5.85 25.53 -1.59
C SER A 740 -6.40 26.82 -2.21
N LEU A 741 -7.44 26.72 -3.05
CA LEU A 741 -8.14 27.88 -3.61
C LEU A 741 -9.38 28.27 -2.80
N GLU A 742 -10.17 27.28 -2.33
CA GLU A 742 -11.47 27.51 -1.70
C GLU A 742 -11.39 28.44 -0.49
N VAL A 743 -10.36 28.29 0.35
CA VAL A 743 -10.22 29.07 1.59
C VAL A 743 -10.03 30.58 1.38
N GLN A 744 -9.66 31.00 0.17
CA GLN A 744 -9.54 32.42 -0.21
C GLN A 744 -10.88 33.02 -0.67
N LEU A 745 -11.79 32.19 -1.20
CA LEU A 745 -13.02 32.65 -1.84
C LEU A 745 -13.95 33.45 -0.91
N PRO A 746 -14.15 33.11 0.37
CA PRO A 746 -14.98 33.94 1.25
C PRO A 746 -14.35 35.31 1.57
N ILE A 747 -13.02 35.43 1.51
CA ILE A 747 -12.32 36.72 1.67
C ILE A 747 -12.54 37.57 0.42
N ILE A 748 -12.34 36.99 -0.77
CA ILE A 748 -12.58 37.67 -2.06
C ILE A 748 -14.06 38.10 -2.16
N ALA A 749 -15.01 37.24 -1.78
CA ALA A 749 -16.45 37.52 -1.75
C ALA A 749 -16.87 38.61 -0.72
N ARG A 750 -15.98 39.01 0.19
CA ARG A 750 -16.18 40.09 1.17
C ARG A 750 -15.54 41.41 0.73
N LEU A 751 -14.42 41.35 0.01
CA LEU A 751 -13.65 42.50 -0.46
C LEU A 751 -14.07 42.98 -1.85
N ALA A 752 -14.35 42.06 -2.77
CA ALA A 752 -14.62 42.32 -4.19
C ALA A 752 -15.76 41.43 -4.73
N PRO A 753 -17.02 41.63 -4.28
CA PRO A 753 -18.16 40.75 -4.57
C PRO A 753 -18.66 40.77 -6.04
N GLN A 754 -17.96 41.46 -6.95
CA GLN A 754 -18.22 41.46 -8.39
C GLN A 754 -17.06 40.84 -9.20
N THR A 755 -15.95 40.49 -8.54
CA THR A 755 -14.77 39.92 -9.18
C THR A 755 -14.96 38.42 -9.40
N ARG A 756 -14.73 37.98 -10.64
CA ARG A 756 -14.89 36.59 -11.06
C ARG A 756 -13.60 35.81 -10.84
N VAL A 757 -13.66 34.55 -10.40
CA VAL A 757 -12.47 33.75 -10.03
C VAL A 757 -12.32 32.51 -10.89
N ILE A 758 -11.23 32.44 -11.66
CA ILE A 758 -10.74 31.22 -12.31
C ILE A 758 -9.82 30.51 -11.33
N GLY A 759 -10.14 29.25 -11.00
CA GLY A 759 -9.28 28.41 -10.17
C GLY A 759 -8.37 27.50 -11.01
N ILE A 760 -7.07 27.50 -10.72
CA ILE A 760 -6.08 26.62 -11.34
C ILE A 760 -5.30 25.90 -10.24
N VAL A 761 -5.24 24.57 -10.30
CA VAL A 761 -4.46 23.74 -9.35
C VAL A 761 -3.34 22.99 -10.06
N ILE A 762 -2.17 22.98 -9.42
CA ILE A 762 -0.91 22.45 -9.96
C ILE A 762 -0.35 21.39 -9.02
N GLY A 763 -0.23 20.16 -9.51
CA GLY A 763 0.41 19.01 -8.89
C GLY A 763 1.89 18.91 -9.25
N GLY A 764 2.36 17.73 -9.65
CA GLY A 764 3.77 17.53 -10.02
C GLY A 764 4.18 18.21 -11.34
N GLY A 765 5.43 18.70 -11.44
CA GLY A 765 5.97 19.34 -12.64
C GLY A 765 7.49 19.54 -12.63
N SER A 766 8.02 20.00 -13.76
CA SER A 766 9.42 20.42 -13.98
C SER A 766 9.49 21.94 -14.22
N LEU A 767 10.69 22.52 -14.18
CA LEU A 767 10.89 23.95 -14.46
C LEU A 767 10.50 24.29 -15.90
N ASP A 768 10.96 23.49 -16.86
CA ASP A 768 10.69 23.64 -18.30
C ASP A 768 9.18 23.69 -18.59
N ARG A 769 8.37 22.87 -17.90
CA ARG A 769 6.91 22.88 -18.04
C ARG A 769 6.28 24.13 -17.43
N CYS A 770 6.87 24.68 -16.36
CA CYS A 770 6.47 25.99 -15.84
C CYS A 770 6.79 27.11 -16.83
N ASP A 771 7.94 27.07 -17.51
CA ASP A 771 8.30 28.05 -18.55
C ASP A 771 7.37 28.00 -19.76
N GLN A 772 7.03 26.80 -20.24
CA GLN A 772 6.10 26.59 -21.35
C GLN A 772 4.71 27.15 -21.01
N CYS A 773 4.12 26.70 -19.88
CA CYS A 773 2.86 27.20 -19.38
C CYS A 773 2.87 28.72 -19.17
N ALA A 774 3.97 29.27 -18.64
CA ALA A 774 4.10 30.69 -18.39
C ALA A 774 4.18 31.53 -19.67
N GLU A 775 4.74 30.99 -20.76
CA GLU A 775 4.76 31.63 -22.09
C GLU A 775 3.38 31.61 -22.75
N HIS A 776 2.75 30.44 -22.83
CA HIS A 776 1.40 30.31 -23.39
C HIS A 776 0.39 31.20 -22.64
N LEU A 777 0.49 31.25 -21.30
CA LEU A 777 -0.33 32.12 -20.48
C LEU A 777 0.00 33.61 -20.69
N ALA A 778 1.28 33.98 -20.74
CA ALA A 778 1.67 35.37 -21.02
C ALA A 778 1.15 35.81 -22.40
N GLU A 779 1.27 34.99 -23.44
CA GLU A 779 0.76 35.30 -24.78
C GLU A 779 -0.77 35.54 -24.78
N LEU A 780 -1.55 34.67 -24.14
CA LEU A 780 -2.99 34.86 -23.99
C LEU A 780 -3.32 36.15 -23.20
N LEU A 781 -2.58 36.42 -22.11
CA LEU A 781 -2.81 37.60 -21.26
C LEU A 781 -2.39 38.91 -21.94
N ARG A 782 -1.40 38.92 -22.85
CA ARG A 782 -1.05 40.10 -23.67
C ARG A 782 -2.29 40.64 -24.40
N GLY A 783 -3.13 39.76 -24.93
CA GLY A 783 -4.34 40.08 -25.70
C GLY A 783 -5.62 40.41 -24.91
N LEU A 784 -5.56 40.65 -23.60
CA LEU A 784 -6.71 41.11 -22.79
C LEU A 784 -6.66 42.62 -22.50
N ASP A 785 -7.81 43.31 -22.58
CA ASP A 785 -7.90 44.75 -22.31
C ASP A 785 -7.61 45.08 -20.83
N GLU A 786 -8.23 44.36 -19.91
CA GLU A 786 -7.90 44.36 -18.47
C GLU A 786 -7.08 43.11 -18.15
N LYS A 787 -5.97 43.27 -17.43
CA LYS A 787 -5.18 42.12 -16.95
C LYS A 787 -5.81 41.57 -15.65
N PRO A 788 -6.02 40.25 -15.53
CA PRO A 788 -6.49 39.67 -14.30
C PRO A 788 -5.41 39.72 -13.22
N LEU A 789 -5.83 39.76 -11.95
CA LEU A 789 -4.91 39.58 -10.82
C LEU A 789 -4.50 38.11 -10.73
N LEU A 790 -3.19 37.84 -10.67
CA LEU A 790 -2.67 36.48 -10.49
C LEU A 790 -2.46 36.21 -8.99
N LEU A 791 -3.31 35.37 -8.39
CA LEU A 791 -3.21 34.98 -6.99
C LEU A 791 -2.40 33.70 -6.86
N ILE A 792 -1.34 33.71 -6.05
CA ILE A 792 -0.53 32.55 -5.66
C ILE A 792 -0.99 32.11 -4.27
N SER A 793 -1.48 30.87 -4.16
CA SER A 793 -1.89 30.29 -2.88
C SER A 793 -0.83 29.30 -2.39
N THR A 794 -0.11 29.62 -1.32
CA THR A 794 0.97 28.77 -0.77
C THR A 794 1.21 28.98 0.73
N ASP A 795 1.29 27.87 1.46
CA ASP A 795 1.99 27.78 2.75
C ASP A 795 3.48 27.46 2.50
N MET A 796 4.33 27.64 3.52
CA MET A 796 5.79 27.53 3.44
C MET A 796 6.29 26.18 4.01
N SER A 797 7.32 26.13 4.87
CA SER A 797 7.76 24.89 5.52
C SER A 797 6.65 24.25 6.37
N HIS A 798 6.62 22.92 6.41
CA HIS A 798 5.62 22.11 7.11
C HIS A 798 6.29 21.12 8.05
N TYR A 799 5.76 21.02 9.28
CA TYR A 799 6.06 19.98 10.27
C TYR A 799 7.52 19.86 10.73
N VAL A 800 8.26 20.98 10.69
CA VAL A 800 9.58 21.14 11.32
C VAL A 800 9.46 22.05 12.56
N SER A 801 10.50 22.17 13.38
CA SER A 801 10.49 23.13 14.50
C SER A 801 10.44 24.57 14.01
N GLU A 802 9.93 25.49 14.83
CA GLU A 802 9.77 26.90 14.45
C GLU A 802 11.09 27.56 14.01
N SER A 803 12.20 27.25 14.70
CA SER A 803 13.53 27.73 14.35
C SER A 803 13.98 27.25 12.97
N GLU A 804 13.62 26.02 12.59
CA GLU A 804 13.98 25.43 11.30
C GLU A 804 13.04 25.91 10.18
N ALA A 805 11.75 26.08 10.46
CA ALA A 805 10.81 26.72 9.53
C ALA A 805 11.26 28.14 9.19
N ARG A 806 11.51 28.99 10.21
CA ARG A 806 12.01 30.36 10.00
C ARG A 806 13.33 30.39 9.22
N ARG A 807 14.24 29.41 9.44
CA ARG A 807 15.52 29.31 8.73
C ARG A 807 15.37 28.85 7.27
N LEU A 808 14.50 27.88 6.99
CA LEU A 808 14.25 27.37 5.64
C LEU A 808 13.43 28.36 4.81
N ASP A 809 12.36 28.90 5.39
CA ASP A 809 11.45 29.84 4.72
C ASP A 809 12.17 31.12 4.33
N ALA A 810 13.09 31.63 5.17
CA ALA A 810 13.91 32.78 4.83
C ALA A 810 14.75 32.59 3.54
N LEU A 811 15.13 31.36 3.19
CA LEU A 811 15.83 31.07 1.93
C LEU A 811 14.87 31.18 0.73
N ALA A 812 13.67 30.61 0.82
CA ALA A 812 12.67 30.71 -0.26
C ALA A 812 12.14 32.16 -0.43
N LEU A 813 11.91 32.87 0.68
CA LEU A 813 11.49 34.26 0.66
C LEU A 813 12.57 35.18 0.06
N ALA A 814 13.86 34.92 0.32
CA ALA A 814 14.94 35.72 -0.26
C ALA A 814 15.00 35.66 -1.80
N GLU A 815 14.61 34.53 -2.42
CA GLU A 815 14.56 34.43 -3.89
C GLU A 815 13.27 35.03 -4.47
N LEU A 816 12.14 34.97 -3.74
CA LEU A 816 10.93 35.74 -4.05
C LEU A 816 11.17 37.25 -4.01
N ASP A 817 11.87 37.72 -2.98
CA ASP A 817 12.21 39.14 -2.78
C ASP A 817 13.28 39.63 -3.78
N ARG A 818 13.97 38.71 -4.47
CA ARG A 818 14.85 38.98 -5.65
C ARG A 818 14.14 38.90 -6.99
N LEU A 819 12.88 38.48 -7.03
CA LEU A 819 12.11 38.25 -8.27
C LEU A 819 12.68 37.12 -9.15
N ASP A 820 13.37 36.13 -8.56
CA ASP A 820 14.01 35.02 -9.28
C ASP A 820 13.26 33.67 -9.06
N PRO A 821 12.38 33.27 -10.00
CA PRO A 821 11.64 32.02 -9.89
C PRO A 821 12.51 30.77 -10.11
N ASP A 822 13.65 30.88 -10.78
CA ASP A 822 14.54 29.74 -11.03
C ASP A 822 15.37 29.44 -9.79
N ALA A 823 15.94 30.47 -9.17
CA ALA A 823 16.59 30.37 -7.87
C ALA A 823 15.60 29.89 -6.80
N LEU A 824 14.34 30.34 -6.80
CA LEU A 824 13.29 29.83 -5.92
C LEU A 824 13.08 28.31 -6.09
N PHE A 825 12.83 27.85 -7.33
CA PHE A 825 12.60 26.44 -7.62
C PHE A 825 13.79 25.56 -7.19
N GLN A 826 15.00 25.98 -7.53
CA GLN A 826 16.22 25.25 -7.20
C GLN A 826 16.50 25.28 -5.69
N THR A 827 16.29 26.41 -5.00
CA THR A 827 16.48 26.53 -3.54
C THR A 827 15.51 25.63 -2.78
N VAL A 828 14.23 25.64 -3.16
CA VAL A 828 13.19 24.78 -2.56
C VAL A 828 13.54 23.29 -2.73
N ARG A 829 13.92 22.84 -3.93
CA ARG A 829 14.33 21.44 -4.15
C ARG A 829 15.63 21.07 -3.41
N LYS A 830 16.66 21.92 -3.51
CA LYS A 830 18.00 21.70 -2.92
C LYS A 830 17.96 21.59 -1.39
N HIS A 831 17.22 22.49 -0.74
CA HIS A 831 17.09 22.51 0.72
C HIS A 831 15.91 21.67 1.25
N ARG A 832 15.18 20.99 0.36
CA ARG A 832 13.98 20.18 0.66
C ARG A 832 12.92 20.96 1.46
N ILE A 833 12.77 22.25 1.14
CA ILE A 833 11.75 23.11 1.74
C ILE A 833 10.39 22.58 1.28
N SER A 834 9.49 22.26 2.21
CA SER A 834 8.19 21.67 1.89
C SER A 834 7.13 22.72 1.53
N MET A 835 7.52 23.78 0.82
CA MET A 835 6.65 24.84 0.32
C MET A 835 5.68 24.23 -0.71
N CYS A 836 4.39 24.20 -0.39
CA CYS A 836 3.41 23.45 -1.19
C CYS A 836 3.18 24.08 -2.57
N GLY A 837 3.02 25.40 -2.65
CA GLY A 837 2.71 26.14 -3.87
C GLY A 837 3.93 26.68 -4.63
N VAL A 838 5.10 26.04 -4.55
CA VAL A 838 6.30 26.48 -5.29
C VAL A 838 6.07 26.52 -6.81
N LEU A 839 5.41 25.51 -7.40
CA LEU A 839 5.10 25.48 -8.84
C LEU A 839 4.11 26.58 -9.24
N PRO A 840 2.97 26.79 -8.54
CA PRO A 840 2.14 28.01 -8.67
C PRO A 840 2.93 29.32 -8.65
N ALA A 841 3.83 29.52 -7.69
CA ALA A 841 4.62 30.74 -7.57
C ALA A 841 5.55 30.94 -8.78
N VAL A 842 6.28 29.88 -9.18
CA VAL A 842 7.19 29.88 -10.33
C VAL A 842 6.45 30.21 -11.64
N ILE A 843 5.28 29.63 -11.87
CA ILE A 843 4.46 29.91 -13.07
C ILE A 843 4.03 31.38 -13.10
N VAL A 844 3.43 31.88 -12.01
CA VAL A 844 2.93 33.27 -11.96
C VAL A 844 4.07 34.28 -12.14
N LEU A 845 5.20 34.09 -11.46
CA LEU A 845 6.35 35.01 -11.56
C LEU A 845 6.97 34.97 -12.96
N LYS A 846 7.13 33.80 -13.58
CA LYS A 846 7.58 33.69 -14.98
C LYS A 846 6.59 34.34 -15.94
N THR A 847 5.28 34.22 -15.74
CA THR A 847 4.27 34.92 -16.55
C THR A 847 4.39 36.43 -16.41
N LEU A 848 4.61 36.96 -15.21
CA LEU A 848 4.84 38.40 -15.03
C LEU A 848 6.15 38.89 -15.66
N GLN A 849 7.25 38.12 -15.57
CA GLN A 849 8.49 38.41 -16.29
C GLN A 849 8.27 38.45 -17.81
N LYS A 850 7.53 37.47 -18.37
CA LYS A 850 7.18 37.37 -19.80
C LYS A 850 6.12 38.39 -20.28
N LEU A 851 5.59 39.20 -19.36
CA LEU A 851 4.72 40.34 -19.62
C LEU A 851 5.41 41.70 -19.38
N ASP A 852 6.63 41.71 -18.84
CA ASP A 852 7.32 42.89 -18.31
C ASP A 852 6.50 43.61 -17.22
N LEU A 853 6.02 42.83 -16.24
CA LEU A 853 5.17 43.24 -15.11
C LEU A 853 5.67 42.69 -13.75
N LEU A 854 6.98 42.50 -13.61
CA LEU A 854 7.62 42.04 -12.36
C LEU A 854 8.83 42.91 -12.02
N HIS A 855 8.62 43.87 -11.14
CA HIS A 855 9.55 44.94 -10.79
C HIS A 855 9.71 45.13 -9.27
N GLU A 856 8.69 44.80 -8.46
CA GLU A 856 8.69 44.94 -6.99
C GLU A 856 8.09 43.70 -6.31
N CYS A 857 8.66 43.32 -5.16
CA CYS A 857 8.05 42.40 -4.19
C CYS A 857 7.87 43.13 -2.85
N GLU A 858 6.62 43.36 -2.43
CA GLU A 858 6.29 43.99 -1.16
C GLU A 858 5.99 42.93 -0.07
N PRO A 859 6.78 42.84 1.01
CA PRO A 859 6.51 41.94 2.12
C PRO A 859 5.39 42.46 3.02
N VAL A 860 4.25 41.75 3.06
CA VAL A 860 3.12 42.09 3.96
C VAL A 860 3.31 41.47 5.35
N GLY A 861 3.86 40.26 5.44
CA GLY A 861 4.14 39.62 6.72
C GLY A 861 4.64 38.18 6.61
N TYR A 862 5.10 37.64 7.75
CA TYR A 862 5.43 36.24 7.96
C TYR A 862 5.04 35.84 9.39
N THR A 863 4.46 34.65 9.55
CA THR A 863 4.01 34.07 10.83
C THR A 863 4.11 32.54 10.76
N THR A 864 3.99 31.83 11.89
CA THR A 864 3.90 30.37 11.91
C THR A 864 2.71 29.90 12.76
N SER A 865 2.27 28.65 12.56
CA SER A 865 1.18 28.06 13.34
C SER A 865 1.40 28.08 14.86
N ALA A 866 2.65 28.20 15.34
CA ALA A 866 2.97 28.34 16.76
C ALA A 866 2.29 29.56 17.42
N GLU A 867 2.09 30.64 16.66
CA GLU A 867 1.43 31.87 17.16
C GLU A 867 -0.06 31.65 17.49
N ALA A 868 -0.68 30.58 16.96
CA ALA A 868 -2.07 30.19 17.22
C ALA A 868 -2.25 28.83 17.96
N SER A 869 -1.18 28.04 18.11
CA SER A 869 -1.17 26.75 18.81
C SER A 869 -0.36 26.73 20.13
N GLY A 870 0.66 27.58 20.26
CA GLY A 870 1.67 27.51 21.32
C GLY A 870 2.73 26.40 21.15
N ASP A 871 2.62 25.57 20.11
CA ASP A 871 3.57 24.47 19.83
C ASP A 871 4.62 24.91 18.81
N THR A 872 5.87 25.05 19.27
CA THR A 872 7.04 25.40 18.46
C THR A 872 7.82 24.19 17.93
N SER A 873 7.43 22.96 18.34
CA SER A 873 8.13 21.73 17.97
C SER A 873 7.83 21.25 16.54
N ARG A 874 6.64 21.59 16.03
CA ARG A 874 6.13 21.12 14.73
C ARG A 874 5.16 22.14 14.12
N VAL A 875 5.70 23.14 13.42
CA VAL A 875 4.92 24.26 12.85
C VAL A 875 4.62 24.13 11.35
N VAL A 876 3.73 24.98 10.84
CA VAL A 876 3.67 25.37 9.42
C VAL A 876 3.96 26.88 9.32
N GLY A 877 4.76 27.28 8.33
CA GLY A 877 5.09 28.69 8.06
C GLY A 877 4.15 29.35 7.04
N TYR A 878 3.89 30.64 7.20
CA TYR A 878 2.93 31.41 6.39
C TYR A 878 3.53 32.76 5.99
N ALA A 879 3.34 33.18 4.73
CA ALA A 879 3.89 34.42 4.20
C ALA A 879 2.89 35.17 3.30
N GLY A 880 2.88 36.50 3.39
CA GLY A 880 2.15 37.38 2.48
C GLY A 880 3.11 38.21 1.62
N ARG A 881 2.88 38.25 0.31
CA ARG A 881 3.61 39.10 -0.67
C ARG A 881 2.64 39.77 -1.64
N ILE A 882 3.01 40.94 -2.16
CA ILE A 882 2.35 41.61 -3.29
C ILE A 882 3.42 41.90 -4.35
N PHE A 883 3.09 41.71 -5.63
CA PHE A 883 4.03 41.91 -6.75
C PHE A 883 3.51 42.96 -7.73
N ARG A 884 4.39 43.86 -8.15
CA ARG A 884 4.13 44.96 -9.11
C ARG A 884 5.24 45.06 -10.13
#